data_AF-A0A072PC27-F1
#
_entry.id   AF-A0A072PC27-F1
#
_cell.length_a   1.000
_cell.length_b   1.000
_cell.length_c   1.000
_cell.angle_alpha   90.00
_cell.angle_beta   90.00
_cell.angle_gamma   90.00
#
_symmetry.space_group_name_H-M   'P 1'
#
loop_
_entity.id
_entity.type
_entity.pdbx_description
1 polymer ?
#
loop_
_entity_poly.entity_id
_entity_poly.type
_entity_poly.pdbx_seq_one_letter_code
_entity_poly.pdbx_strand_id
1 'polypeptide(L)'
;MERANYIPMPVARTPGDRPASLVTQGVGLDTHGHGYVEPRNRITDISSLEFNAVQNGIQDQQDDLLERLSGHYSPFEGYDILVKAFEKTFRGNLRASFKDGIRLAEVVDGAIRPKIGITLLVGADTPQVNQMEQISMSRSEPDQKDASWRVNTAGALLKNFEVDKSMSIIFTDNTPTVVASARQRLNATGPFVESTSPTSHKALAVRTASDRIVTIDSENVSIVNALSGENWDLEGLLIEVDQSSLMAVILNYRQIIQRGGANLPCGETIKLLDQMIEDARRLCIRSPILFRMATRRHIISSKNTRYGVDHGTMFQTLTTSSGIKNIISLSAAYFNSLASYNKKEQQLIRPRFLQMLVLLLSLLNDDDLQELSEFLEVTYRIRAERHHLELLILKVLPLMAINSRIFLNGLITAFEGPLVNPSPHIVDQPEIWRLFLLRLLRHDYVLPGTLEDLGNDNFSWVSKWPEEGHMDSSVFRHLQYAGRARTFNEIPPIDFHTEHTSAEVTAIFTNGCRYIVSVEDLENIIRMVPRRFALTEAVPEGRSFDLFITEVHVNEPLYRAIWEVNSILNLVKGILPTKPKFKIMGILRDVLNDGNKNTEGISLPEVKGSGRLTYHVATLNGQMLAVSYKVEGRKITRRELVRHLASDLSKMMATMDAIETTVQQHFEEKNMNDRTRLTIHKLRAALGSVWRLYRLAEENKQKMEKYSTQLGDEPISKVLYPIGSDETPLGVWNDYRAWFVGGDNVLYIESQRRVVKTVTWKEASVMEVMFHEDEGRAATPHEQRTKYFLTPLGKLQEDESEEELRPDDRVILAGQYVIVVEQNGQTFTPNAEADARHSMNNLRGPAGDNHPGGVNARPQVALEAMLNWLKITGIETPRRKRRHPQQETSQVQVVRSAIR
;
A
#
# COMPACT_ATOMS: atom_id res chain seq x y z
N MET A 1 -23.22 -32.46 -36.27
CA MET A 1 -24.34 -31.73 -36.93
C MET A 1 -24.03 -30.24 -36.75
N GLU A 2 -23.22 -29.57 -37.57
CA GLU A 2 -23.06 -29.55 -39.03
C GLU A 2 -24.20 -28.81 -39.78
N ARG A 3 -23.82 -27.78 -40.56
CA ARG A 3 -24.57 -27.02 -41.61
C ARG A 3 -25.57 -25.94 -41.14
N ALA A 4 -25.75 -24.80 -41.85
CA ALA A 4 -25.02 -24.21 -43.00
C ALA A 4 -25.34 -22.69 -43.19
N ASN A 5 -24.60 -22.05 -44.11
CA ASN A 5 -24.68 -20.64 -44.56
C ASN A 5 -26.03 -20.22 -45.20
N TYR A 6 -26.31 -18.90 -45.33
CA TYR A 6 -26.40 -18.18 -46.65
C TYR A 6 -26.66 -16.65 -46.53
N ILE A 7 -26.49 -15.94 -47.67
CA ILE A 7 -26.32 -14.49 -47.94
C ILE A 7 -26.93 -14.21 -49.35
N PRO A 8 -27.56 -13.05 -49.74
CA PRO A 8 -27.21 -11.64 -49.44
C PRO A 8 -28.37 -10.59 -49.27
N MET A 9 -27.98 -9.30 -49.19
CA MET A 9 -28.69 -8.07 -49.66
C MET A 9 -29.14 -8.14 -51.16
N PRO A 10 -29.96 -7.22 -51.78
CA PRO A 10 -29.90 -5.73 -51.68
C PRO A 10 -31.20 -4.91 -51.98
N VAL A 11 -31.10 -3.56 -52.07
CA VAL A 11 -31.44 -2.67 -53.23
C VAL A 11 -31.46 -1.17 -52.79
N ALA A 12 -31.31 -0.21 -53.72
CA ALA A 12 -30.91 1.19 -53.48
C ALA A 12 -31.85 2.27 -54.08
N ARG A 13 -31.51 3.56 -53.82
CA ARG A 13 -31.99 4.85 -54.43
C ARG A 13 -33.34 5.37 -53.88
N THR A 14 -33.61 6.68 -53.75
CA THR A 14 -33.21 7.88 -54.54
C THR A 14 -32.97 9.18 -53.70
N PRO A 15 -32.45 10.28 -54.28
CA PRO A 15 -32.07 11.54 -53.59
C PRO A 15 -32.97 12.77 -53.89
N GLY A 16 -32.67 13.91 -53.24
CA GLY A 16 -33.27 15.25 -53.44
C GLY A 16 -33.96 15.78 -52.15
N ASP A 17 -33.87 17.04 -51.74
CA ASP A 17 -33.18 18.21 -52.29
C ASP A 17 -32.69 19.18 -51.19
N ARG A 18 -31.66 19.97 -51.54
CA ARG A 18 -31.27 21.26 -50.93
C ARG A 18 -31.90 22.39 -51.82
N PRO A 19 -32.02 23.68 -51.42
CA PRO A 19 -30.97 24.40 -50.68
C PRO A 19 -31.39 25.64 -49.83
N ALA A 20 -30.35 26.35 -49.37
CA ALA A 20 -30.27 27.82 -49.21
C ALA A 20 -31.12 28.48 -48.10
N SER A 21 -30.50 28.92 -47.00
CA SER A 21 -29.84 30.25 -46.85
C SER A 21 -30.73 31.22 -46.02
N LEU A 22 -30.32 32.39 -45.53
CA LEU A 22 -29.10 33.22 -45.61
C LEU A 22 -29.07 34.04 -44.27
N VAL A 23 -27.89 34.44 -43.77
CA VAL A 23 -27.52 35.77 -43.16
C VAL A 23 -28.64 36.56 -42.40
N THR A 24 -28.46 37.08 -41.17
CA THR A 24 -27.65 38.30 -40.90
C THR A 24 -27.35 38.54 -39.39
N GLN A 25 -26.38 39.41 -39.15
CA GLN A 25 -25.87 40.03 -37.91
C GLN A 25 -26.88 40.90 -37.12
N GLY A 26 -26.50 41.30 -35.88
CA GLY A 26 -27.05 42.44 -35.12
C GLY A 26 -27.30 42.10 -33.64
N VAL A 27 -26.44 42.39 -32.64
CA VAL A 27 -25.98 43.69 -32.06
C VAL A 27 -27.04 44.38 -31.17
N GLY A 28 -26.66 44.73 -29.92
CA GLY A 28 -27.43 45.52 -28.93
C GLY A 28 -27.84 44.66 -27.70
N LEU A 29 -27.16 44.68 -26.55
CA LEU A 29 -26.97 45.73 -25.53
C LEU A 29 -28.25 46.25 -24.83
N ASP A 30 -28.29 45.93 -23.53
CA ASP A 30 -28.61 46.80 -22.39
C ASP A 30 -30.02 46.96 -21.76
N THR A 31 -29.95 46.91 -20.42
CA THR A 31 -30.74 47.61 -19.37
C THR A 31 -32.12 47.11 -18.90
N HIS A 32 -32.08 46.57 -17.68
CA HIS A 32 -32.84 46.95 -16.46
C HIS A 32 -34.39 46.93 -16.44
N GLY A 33 -34.94 46.26 -15.40
CA GLY A 33 -36.32 46.44 -14.94
C GLY A 33 -36.67 45.59 -13.72
N HIS A 34 -36.96 46.21 -12.57
CA HIS A 34 -37.33 45.53 -11.31
C HIS A 34 -38.75 44.91 -11.35
N GLY A 35 -38.93 43.81 -10.60
CA GLY A 35 -40.25 43.28 -10.19
C GLY A 35 -40.11 42.34 -8.98
N TYR A 36 -40.94 42.52 -7.95
CA TYR A 36 -40.87 41.83 -6.64
C TYR A 36 -41.92 40.69 -6.49
N VAL A 37 -41.80 39.93 -5.39
CA VAL A 37 -42.78 39.00 -4.76
C VAL A 37 -42.68 37.49 -5.11
N GLU A 38 -41.90 36.77 -4.28
CA GLU A 38 -42.26 35.62 -3.40
C GLU A 38 -43.44 34.64 -3.74
N PRO A 39 -43.47 33.42 -3.14
CA PRO A 39 -42.40 32.41 -3.10
C PRO A 39 -42.95 30.99 -3.45
N ARG A 40 -42.09 30.05 -3.89
CA ARG A 40 -42.49 28.62 -3.94
C ARG A 40 -41.36 27.67 -3.56
N ASN A 41 -41.57 26.95 -2.46
CA ASN A 41 -40.69 25.89 -1.98
C ASN A 41 -40.45 24.82 -3.05
N ARG A 42 -39.18 24.63 -3.42
CA ARG A 42 -38.63 23.35 -3.88
C ARG A 42 -37.26 23.14 -3.26
N ILE A 43 -37.23 22.36 -2.18
CA ILE A 43 -36.01 21.73 -1.70
C ILE A 43 -35.85 20.44 -2.50
N THR A 44 -34.99 20.45 -3.50
CA THR A 44 -34.52 19.26 -4.23
C THR A 44 -33.09 19.50 -4.71
N ASP A 45 -32.17 18.61 -4.34
CA ASP A 45 -30.90 18.29 -5.00
C ASP A 45 -29.84 19.40 -5.18
N ILE A 46 -29.36 19.96 -4.07
CA ILE A 46 -28.12 20.77 -4.03
C ILE A 46 -26.88 19.91 -3.66
N SER A 47 -27.06 18.82 -2.90
CA SER A 47 -25.96 18.04 -2.31
C SER A 47 -25.11 17.22 -3.28
N SER A 48 -25.57 17.00 -4.52
CA SER A 48 -24.83 16.27 -5.56
C SER A 48 -23.91 17.18 -6.40
N LEU A 49 -24.32 18.43 -6.63
CA LEU A 49 -23.54 19.41 -7.40
C LEU A 49 -22.31 19.92 -6.62
N GLU A 50 -22.47 20.18 -5.33
CA GLU A 50 -21.34 20.56 -4.45
C GLU A 50 -20.31 19.43 -4.32
N PHE A 51 -20.74 18.17 -4.34
CA PHE A 51 -19.86 17.01 -4.26
C PHE A 51 -18.93 16.90 -5.48
N ASN A 52 -19.48 17.04 -6.68
CA ASN A 52 -18.68 17.04 -7.92
C ASN A 52 -17.68 18.20 -7.95
N ALA A 53 -18.04 19.38 -7.43
CA ALA A 53 -17.13 20.53 -7.36
C ALA A 53 -15.93 20.26 -6.43
N VAL A 54 -16.15 19.61 -5.28
CA VAL A 54 -15.06 19.23 -4.36
C VAL A 54 -14.20 18.11 -4.94
N GLN A 55 -14.80 17.10 -5.57
CA GLN A 55 -14.06 15.98 -6.16
C GLN A 55 -13.21 16.41 -7.35
N ASN A 56 -13.75 17.25 -8.24
CA ASN A 56 -12.99 17.84 -9.35
C ASN A 56 -11.83 18.70 -8.81
N GLY A 57 -12.06 19.52 -7.78
CA GLY A 57 -10.99 20.33 -7.19
C GLY A 57 -9.86 19.52 -6.53
N ILE A 58 -10.13 18.29 -6.06
CA ILE A 58 -9.09 17.37 -5.57
C ILE A 58 -8.35 16.73 -6.76
N GLN A 59 -9.07 16.35 -7.82
CA GLN A 59 -8.50 15.83 -9.07
C GLN A 59 -7.55 16.86 -9.69
N ASP A 60 -7.97 18.12 -9.81
CA ASP A 60 -7.18 19.23 -10.35
C ASP A 60 -5.91 19.50 -9.50
N GLN A 61 -6.01 19.41 -8.16
CA GLN A 61 -4.85 19.56 -7.26
C GLN A 61 -3.90 18.36 -7.31
N GLN A 62 -4.43 17.16 -7.50
CA GLN A 62 -3.63 15.97 -7.74
C GLN A 62 -2.89 16.11 -9.07
N ASP A 63 -3.56 16.53 -10.14
CA ASP A 63 -2.96 16.72 -11.45
C ASP A 63 -1.92 17.86 -11.46
N ASP A 64 -2.13 19.00 -10.76
CA ASP A 64 -1.08 20.04 -10.57
C ASP A 64 0.13 19.47 -9.81
N LEU A 65 -0.08 18.72 -8.73
CA LEU A 65 1.03 18.15 -7.97
C LEU A 65 1.77 17.06 -8.72
N LEU A 66 1.06 16.26 -9.53
CA LEU A 66 1.66 15.29 -10.44
C LEU A 66 2.39 15.98 -11.59
N GLU A 67 1.86 17.08 -12.14
CA GLU A 67 2.55 17.90 -13.14
C GLU A 67 3.82 18.49 -12.55
N ARG A 68 3.79 19.07 -11.34
CA ARG A 68 4.95 19.64 -10.64
C ARG A 68 5.99 18.58 -10.28
N LEU A 69 5.57 17.43 -9.74
CA LEU A 69 6.46 16.28 -9.54
C LEU A 69 7.10 15.87 -10.86
N SER A 70 6.30 15.68 -11.92
CA SER A 70 6.81 15.34 -13.25
C SER A 70 7.79 16.38 -13.77
N GLY A 71 7.52 17.68 -13.60
CA GLY A 71 8.39 18.80 -13.98
C GLY A 71 9.74 18.81 -13.26
N HIS A 72 9.81 18.32 -12.01
CA HIS A 72 11.04 18.20 -11.25
C HIS A 72 11.87 16.93 -11.58
N TYR A 73 11.27 15.91 -12.18
CA TYR A 73 11.96 14.77 -12.82
C TYR A 73 12.17 14.95 -14.34
N SER A 74 11.44 15.87 -14.96
CA SER A 74 11.57 16.26 -16.37
C SER A 74 12.84 17.03 -16.77
N PRO A 75 13.76 17.55 -15.89
CA PRO A 75 15.06 18.01 -16.37
C PRO A 75 15.96 16.87 -16.88
N PHE A 76 15.51 15.61 -16.82
CA PHE A 76 16.11 14.52 -17.60
C PHE A 76 15.53 14.45 -19.04
N GLU A 77 14.23 14.64 -19.24
CA GLU A 77 13.57 14.54 -20.57
C GLU A 77 13.91 15.73 -21.49
N GLY A 78 14.06 16.95 -20.95
CA GLY A 78 14.43 18.13 -21.74
C GLY A 78 15.82 18.06 -22.39
N TYR A 79 16.64 17.07 -22.02
CA TYR A 79 18.00 16.85 -22.52
C TYR A 79 18.10 15.68 -23.51
N ASP A 80 17.02 14.95 -23.83
CA ASP A 80 17.06 13.89 -24.86
C ASP A 80 17.33 14.44 -26.28
N ILE A 81 17.13 15.74 -26.51
CA ILE A 81 17.51 16.46 -27.74
C ILE A 81 19.02 16.81 -27.75
N LEU A 82 19.69 16.76 -26.61
CA LEU A 82 21.14 16.94 -26.50
C LEU A 82 21.85 15.58 -26.57
N VAL A 83 22.42 15.31 -27.75
CA VAL A 83 22.99 14.04 -28.27
C VAL A 83 24.23 13.49 -27.49
N LYS A 84 24.40 13.84 -26.21
CA LYS A 84 25.51 13.38 -25.33
C LYS A 84 25.11 13.09 -23.87
N ALA A 85 23.85 12.73 -23.58
CA ALA A 85 23.38 12.58 -22.20
C ALA A 85 24.19 11.60 -21.31
N PHE A 86 24.75 10.52 -21.87
CA PHE A 86 25.60 9.57 -21.15
C PHE A 86 26.94 9.37 -21.86
N GLU A 87 28.04 9.28 -21.10
CA GLU A 87 29.27 8.72 -21.65
C GLU A 87 29.17 7.19 -21.64
N LYS A 88 29.15 6.59 -22.84
CA LYS A 88 29.24 5.14 -23.04
C LYS A 88 30.71 4.74 -23.06
N THR A 89 31.18 4.02 -22.04
CA THR A 89 32.54 3.50 -22.07
C THR A 89 32.70 2.44 -23.17
N PHE A 90 33.94 2.15 -23.59
CA PHE A 90 34.21 1.12 -24.61
C PHE A 90 33.58 -0.24 -24.27
N ARG A 91 33.45 -0.56 -22.97
CA ARG A 91 32.86 -1.80 -22.43
C ARG A 91 31.33 -1.84 -22.42
N GLY A 92 30.64 -0.71 -22.66
CA GLY A 92 29.17 -0.63 -22.67
C GLY A 92 28.56 -0.01 -21.41
N ASN A 93 29.38 0.34 -20.41
CA ASN A 93 28.92 0.93 -19.15
C ASN A 93 28.42 2.35 -19.40
N LEU A 94 27.38 2.76 -18.67
CA LEU A 94 26.85 4.12 -18.70
C LEU A 94 27.37 4.89 -17.48
N ARG A 95 27.86 6.10 -17.75
CA ARG A 95 28.26 7.08 -16.73
C ARG A 95 27.46 8.37 -16.89
N ALA A 96 27.10 8.97 -15.75
CA ALA A 96 26.60 10.33 -15.67
C ALA A 96 27.18 11.01 -14.42
N SER A 97 27.60 12.26 -14.57
CA SER A 97 28.03 13.10 -13.45
C SER A 97 26.88 13.98 -12.97
N PHE A 98 26.81 14.17 -11.66
CA PHE A 98 25.81 14.99 -11.00
C PHE A 98 26.52 16.01 -10.11
N LYS A 99 26.07 17.26 -10.16
CA LYS A 99 26.52 18.34 -9.28
C LYS A 99 25.35 18.85 -8.45
N ASP A 100 25.50 18.86 -7.13
CA ASP A 100 24.44 19.27 -6.19
C ASP A 100 23.09 18.56 -6.53
N GLY A 101 23.13 17.24 -6.84
CA GLY A 101 22.00 16.43 -7.28
C GLY A 101 21.46 16.67 -8.70
N ILE A 102 22.04 17.60 -9.48
CA ILE A 102 21.62 17.94 -10.85
C ILE A 102 22.57 17.32 -11.87
N ARG A 103 22.04 16.66 -12.91
CA ARG A 103 22.83 16.03 -13.99
C ARG A 103 23.65 17.06 -14.76
N LEU A 104 24.92 16.75 -15.01
CA LEU A 104 25.80 17.51 -15.90
C LEU A 104 25.71 16.97 -17.34
N ALA A 105 25.94 17.86 -18.32
CA ALA A 105 25.97 17.49 -19.74
C ALA A 105 27.23 16.72 -20.16
N GLU A 106 28.27 16.73 -19.33
CA GLU A 106 29.55 16.04 -19.55
C GLU A 106 29.95 15.27 -18.29
N VAL A 107 30.69 14.16 -18.48
CA VAL A 107 31.18 13.34 -17.37
C VAL A 107 32.52 13.89 -16.87
N VAL A 108 32.64 13.96 -15.53
CA VAL A 108 33.84 14.42 -14.84
C VAL A 108 34.62 13.20 -14.33
N ASP A 109 35.72 12.88 -15.01
CA ASP A 109 36.51 11.67 -14.74
C ASP A 109 37.05 11.58 -13.31
N GLY A 110 37.47 12.72 -12.75
CA GLY A 110 38.04 12.85 -11.40
C GLY A 110 37.03 13.04 -10.27
N ALA A 111 35.72 13.02 -10.56
CA ALA A 111 34.69 13.05 -9.51
C ALA A 111 34.55 11.67 -8.83
N ILE A 112 34.10 11.68 -7.57
CA ILE A 112 34.03 10.44 -6.78
C ILE A 112 32.95 9.50 -7.31
N ARG A 113 33.23 8.20 -7.27
CA ARG A 113 32.35 7.13 -7.78
C ARG A 113 31.80 6.31 -6.61
N PRO A 114 30.60 6.66 -6.09
CA PRO A 114 30.00 5.92 -4.98
C PRO A 114 29.61 4.49 -5.40
N LYS A 115 29.56 3.58 -4.42
CA LYS A 115 28.95 2.25 -4.51
C LYS A 115 27.51 2.33 -3.98
N ILE A 116 26.53 1.91 -4.78
CA ILE A 116 25.12 2.19 -4.53
C ILE A 116 24.31 0.90 -4.49
N GLY A 117 23.63 0.66 -3.36
CA GLY A 117 22.77 -0.50 -3.14
C GLY A 117 21.30 -0.12 -3.30
N ILE A 118 20.56 -0.86 -4.11
CA ILE A 118 19.13 -0.64 -4.33
C ILE A 118 18.37 -1.92 -4.02
N THR A 119 17.40 -1.88 -3.13
CA THR A 119 16.38 -2.95 -3.04
C THR A 119 15.12 -2.45 -3.71
N LEU A 120 14.71 -3.11 -4.79
CA LEU A 120 13.51 -2.76 -5.55
C LEU A 120 12.43 -3.81 -5.29
N LEU A 121 11.38 -3.41 -4.58
CA LEU A 121 10.18 -4.21 -4.35
C LEU A 121 9.14 -3.83 -5.41
N VAL A 122 9.10 -4.64 -6.46
CA VAL A 122 8.15 -4.50 -7.57
C VAL A 122 6.83 -5.20 -7.27
N GLY A 123 5.73 -4.73 -7.87
CA GLY A 123 4.43 -5.40 -7.82
C GLY A 123 3.26 -4.53 -7.35
N ALA A 124 2.76 -3.68 -8.26
CA ALA A 124 1.43 -3.09 -8.15
C ALA A 124 0.31 -4.15 -8.37
N ASP A 125 0.64 -5.31 -8.94
CA ASP A 125 -0.29 -6.42 -9.21
C ASP A 125 0.00 -7.67 -8.35
N THR A 126 -1.06 -8.37 -7.95
CA THR A 126 -0.98 -9.55 -7.08
C THR A 126 -0.14 -10.70 -7.66
N PRO A 127 -0.21 -11.04 -8.96
CA PRO A 127 0.61 -12.10 -9.54
C PRO A 127 2.12 -11.82 -9.44
N GLN A 128 2.56 -10.60 -9.75
CA GLN A 128 3.98 -10.25 -9.66
C GLN A 128 4.49 -10.21 -8.22
N VAL A 129 3.69 -9.72 -7.27
CA VAL A 129 4.01 -9.83 -5.83
C VAL A 129 4.12 -11.29 -5.40
N ASN A 130 3.21 -12.15 -5.87
CA ASN A 130 3.26 -13.56 -5.55
C ASN A 130 4.54 -14.22 -6.10
N GLN A 131 4.92 -13.89 -7.33
CA GLN A 131 6.18 -14.36 -7.92
C GLN A 131 7.41 -13.85 -7.13
N MET A 132 7.39 -12.60 -6.67
CA MET A 132 8.52 -12.03 -5.93
C MET A 132 8.70 -12.66 -4.53
N GLU A 133 7.63 -12.94 -3.79
CA GLU A 133 7.74 -13.72 -2.54
C GLU A 133 8.25 -15.15 -2.79
N GLN A 134 7.85 -15.80 -3.90
CA GLN A 134 8.39 -17.09 -4.30
C GLN A 134 9.90 -17.02 -4.63
N ILE A 135 10.35 -15.98 -5.34
CA ILE A 135 11.76 -15.73 -5.64
C ILE A 135 12.57 -15.44 -4.35
N SER A 136 11.96 -14.74 -3.38
CA SER A 136 12.57 -14.54 -2.07
C SER A 136 12.81 -15.87 -1.32
N MET A 137 12.02 -16.92 -1.60
CA MET A 137 12.28 -18.26 -1.06
C MET A 137 13.43 -18.99 -1.77
N SER A 138 13.67 -18.76 -3.07
CA SER A 138 14.75 -19.40 -3.83
C SER A 138 16.13 -18.79 -3.59
N ARG A 139 16.22 -17.62 -2.94
CA ARG A 139 17.47 -16.86 -2.66
C ARG A 139 18.30 -16.51 -3.91
N SER A 140 17.69 -16.53 -5.09
CA SER A 140 18.33 -16.05 -6.32
C SER A 140 18.59 -14.54 -6.25
N GLU A 141 19.67 -14.09 -6.87
CA GLU A 141 19.92 -12.65 -7.04
C GLU A 141 18.80 -12.00 -7.87
N PRO A 142 18.42 -10.75 -7.58
CA PRO A 142 17.34 -10.08 -8.31
C PRO A 142 17.83 -9.64 -9.69
N ASP A 143 16.92 -9.66 -10.67
CA ASP A 143 17.20 -9.24 -12.04
C ASP A 143 17.71 -7.79 -12.09
N GLN A 144 18.89 -7.61 -12.65
CA GLN A 144 19.49 -6.28 -12.80
C GLN A 144 18.78 -5.52 -13.92
N LYS A 145 18.21 -4.36 -13.59
CA LYS A 145 17.63 -3.41 -14.56
C LYS A 145 18.71 -2.84 -15.48
N ASP A 146 18.27 -2.29 -16.61
CA ASP A 146 19.12 -1.63 -17.60
C ASP A 146 20.06 -0.60 -16.96
N ALA A 147 21.26 -0.46 -17.53
CA ALA A 147 22.27 0.47 -17.04
C ALA A 147 21.77 1.93 -17.01
N SER A 148 20.87 2.32 -17.92
CA SER A 148 20.23 3.64 -17.96
C SER A 148 19.31 3.84 -16.76
N TRP A 149 18.44 2.86 -16.48
CA TRP A 149 17.57 2.83 -15.30
C TRP A 149 18.40 2.94 -14.02
N ARG A 150 19.45 2.12 -13.89
CA ARG A 150 20.31 2.10 -12.70
C ARG A 150 20.97 3.45 -12.44
N VAL A 151 21.54 4.10 -13.46
CA VAL A 151 22.19 5.42 -13.31
C VAL A 151 21.16 6.53 -13.06
N ASN A 152 20.02 6.55 -13.76
CA ASN A 152 18.98 7.56 -13.56
C ASN A 152 18.35 7.46 -12.15
N THR A 153 17.95 6.26 -11.73
CA THR A 153 17.37 5.99 -10.41
C THR A 153 18.37 6.33 -9.30
N ALA A 154 19.63 5.91 -9.42
CA ALA A 154 20.68 6.28 -8.46
C ALA A 154 20.95 7.80 -8.43
N GLY A 155 20.84 8.49 -9.56
CA GLY A 155 20.88 9.96 -9.61
C GLY A 155 19.72 10.61 -8.85
N ALA A 156 18.51 10.05 -8.94
CA ALA A 156 17.36 10.51 -8.16
C ALA A 156 17.51 10.24 -6.65
N LEU A 157 18.31 9.24 -6.23
CA LEU A 157 18.64 9.00 -4.82
C LEU A 157 19.52 10.12 -4.20
N LEU A 158 20.21 10.92 -5.01
CA LEU A 158 21.00 12.07 -4.53
C LEU A 158 20.14 13.23 -4.02
N LYS A 159 18.84 13.28 -4.36
CA LYS A 159 17.89 14.25 -3.82
C LYS A 159 17.00 13.58 -2.78
N ASN A 160 16.92 14.16 -1.60
CA ASN A 160 15.94 13.77 -0.58
C ASN A 160 14.68 14.64 -0.71
N PHE A 161 13.57 14.09 -0.22
CA PHE A 161 12.25 14.72 -0.25
C PHE A 161 11.86 15.08 1.17
N GLU A 162 11.72 16.36 1.42
CA GLU A 162 11.23 16.91 2.68
C GLU A 162 9.90 17.62 2.42
N VAL A 163 9.01 17.58 3.41
CA VAL A 163 7.71 18.24 3.35
C VAL A 163 7.74 19.38 4.35
N ASP A 164 7.66 20.61 3.85
CA ASP A 164 7.64 21.81 4.68
C ASP A 164 6.32 21.93 5.47
N LYS A 165 6.28 22.83 6.45
CA LYS A 165 5.07 23.20 7.21
C LYS A 165 3.90 23.65 6.32
N SER A 166 4.19 24.19 5.14
CA SER A 166 3.19 24.49 4.09
C SER A 166 2.60 23.25 3.38
N MET A 167 3.08 22.04 3.70
CA MET A 167 2.92 20.79 2.94
C MET A 167 3.49 20.83 1.52
N SER A 168 4.26 21.85 1.16
CA SER A 168 5.00 21.87 -0.11
C SER A 168 6.22 20.95 -0.05
N ILE A 169 6.59 20.39 -1.20
CA ILE A 169 7.71 19.46 -1.32
C ILE A 169 8.98 20.28 -1.57
N ILE A 170 9.96 20.15 -0.66
CA ILE A 170 11.30 20.73 -0.78
C ILE A 170 12.29 19.60 -1.09
N PHE A 171 13.26 19.91 -1.94
CA PHE A 171 14.33 19.00 -2.32
C PHE A 171 15.61 19.37 -1.59
N THR A 172 16.17 18.44 -0.82
CA THR A 172 17.47 18.61 -0.17
C THR A 172 18.52 17.75 -0.86
N ASP A 173 19.72 18.31 -1.03
CA ASP A 173 20.83 17.64 -1.73
C ASP A 173 21.63 16.76 -0.77
N ASN A 174 21.73 15.47 -1.11
CA ASN A 174 22.46 14.46 -0.35
C ASN A 174 23.85 14.17 -0.94
N THR A 175 24.22 14.81 -2.07
CA THR A 175 25.52 14.64 -2.73
C THR A 175 26.72 14.80 -1.76
N PRO A 176 26.78 15.81 -0.86
CA PRO A 176 27.91 15.97 0.05
C PRO A 176 28.07 14.82 1.05
N THR A 177 26.96 14.24 1.52
CA THR A 177 26.94 13.09 2.43
C THR A 177 27.51 11.86 1.74
N VAL A 178 27.06 11.59 0.50
CA VAL A 178 27.53 10.46 -0.32
C VAL A 178 29.03 10.59 -0.64
N VAL A 179 29.51 11.80 -0.92
CA VAL A 179 30.96 12.08 -1.11
C VAL A 179 31.75 11.78 0.17
N ALA A 180 31.22 12.14 1.35
CA ALA A 180 31.87 11.85 2.63
C ALA A 180 31.92 10.34 2.92
N SER A 181 30.81 9.61 2.74
CA SER A 181 30.74 8.15 2.92
C SER A 181 31.71 7.42 1.98
N ALA A 182 31.72 7.77 0.69
CA ALA A 182 32.62 7.16 -0.30
C ALA A 182 34.10 7.42 0.03
N ARG A 183 34.45 8.62 0.54
CA ARG A 183 35.82 8.89 1.04
C ARG A 183 36.17 8.06 2.26
N GLN A 184 35.25 7.94 3.23
CA GLN A 184 35.45 7.13 4.42
C GLN A 184 35.68 5.66 4.08
N ARG A 185 34.89 5.09 3.15
CA ARG A 185 35.08 3.73 2.63
C ARG A 185 36.44 3.55 1.96
N LEU A 186 36.81 4.45 1.04
CA LEU A 186 38.11 4.39 0.35
C LEU A 186 39.29 4.44 1.33
N ASN A 187 39.21 5.29 2.36
CA ASN A 187 40.23 5.39 3.41
C ASN A 187 40.28 4.14 4.31
N ALA A 188 39.16 3.44 4.51
CA ALA A 188 39.09 2.21 5.31
C ALA A 188 39.57 0.96 4.55
N THR A 189 39.44 0.93 3.22
CA THR A 189 39.88 -0.19 2.37
C THR A 189 41.27 -0.01 1.75
N GLY A 190 41.93 1.13 1.97
CA GLY A 190 43.27 1.39 1.44
C GLY A 190 44.34 0.57 2.17
N PRO A 191 45.40 0.08 1.47
CA PRO A 191 46.59 -0.38 2.15
C PRO A 191 47.25 0.79 2.89
N PHE A 192 48.08 0.49 3.90
CA PHE A 192 48.90 1.49 4.58
C PHE A 192 49.64 2.37 3.56
N VAL A 193 49.19 3.62 3.40
CA VAL A 193 50.02 4.68 2.83
C VAL A 193 51.00 5.04 3.93
N GLU A 194 52.20 4.47 3.87
CA GLU A 194 53.30 4.83 4.77
C GLU A 194 53.48 6.35 4.79
N SER A 195 53.54 6.92 6.00
CA SER A 195 53.55 8.36 6.20
C SER A 195 54.91 8.98 5.87
N THR A 196 55.24 9.07 4.57
CA THR A 196 56.47 9.70 4.05
C THR A 196 56.20 11.02 3.32
N SER A 197 55.22 11.79 3.81
CA SER A 197 55.08 13.22 3.50
C SER A 197 54.60 14.02 4.72
N PRO A 198 55.49 14.74 5.43
CA PRO A 198 55.12 15.54 6.59
C PRO A 198 54.58 16.91 6.13
N THR A 199 53.35 16.95 5.61
CA THR A 199 52.61 18.21 5.40
C THR A 199 51.38 18.27 6.29
N SER A 200 51.54 18.97 7.41
CA SER A 200 50.52 19.22 8.43
C SER A 200 49.42 20.16 7.93
N HIS A 201 48.45 19.62 7.19
CA HIS A 201 47.18 20.29 6.86
C HIS A 201 45.97 19.39 7.19
N LYS A 202 45.89 18.94 8.45
CA LYS A 202 44.76 18.15 8.98
C LYS A 202 43.64 18.99 9.64
N ALA A 203 43.68 20.31 9.46
CA ALA A 203 42.62 21.22 9.85
C ALA A 203 42.34 22.20 8.69
N LEU A 204 41.06 22.44 8.40
CA LEU A 204 40.57 23.19 7.23
C LEU A 204 40.85 22.50 5.87
N ALA A 205 40.22 21.35 5.65
CA ALA A 205 39.94 20.89 4.29
C ALA A 205 39.00 21.91 3.62
N VAL A 206 39.57 22.80 2.79
CA VAL A 206 38.82 23.70 1.92
C VAL A 206 37.88 22.84 1.08
N ARG A 207 36.56 23.11 1.14
CA ARG A 207 35.57 22.45 0.28
C ARG A 207 35.88 22.77 -1.18
N THR A 208 36.67 21.90 -1.82
CA THR A 208 37.00 22.01 -3.24
C THR A 208 35.73 21.85 -4.08
N ALA A 209 35.66 22.50 -5.25
CA ALA A 209 34.47 22.44 -6.11
C ALA A 209 34.10 21.00 -6.57
N SER A 210 35.06 20.08 -6.48
CA SER A 210 34.90 18.63 -6.64
C SER A 210 33.94 17.98 -5.63
N ASP A 211 33.80 18.54 -4.43
CA ASP A 211 33.11 17.88 -3.30
C ASP A 211 31.58 17.96 -3.41
N ARG A 212 31.10 18.61 -4.46
CA ARG A 212 29.69 18.69 -4.88
C ARG A 212 29.40 17.83 -6.11
N ILE A 213 30.40 17.11 -6.65
CA ILE A 213 30.28 16.36 -7.89
C ILE A 213 30.52 14.87 -7.64
N VAL A 214 29.56 14.04 -8.06
CA VAL A 214 29.65 12.58 -8.07
C VAL A 214 29.50 12.06 -9.50
N THR A 215 30.22 11.00 -9.86
CA THR A 215 30.04 10.29 -11.13
C THR A 215 29.47 8.91 -10.82
N ILE A 216 28.21 8.70 -11.19
CA ILE A 216 27.55 7.40 -11.05
C ILE A 216 27.93 6.56 -12.25
N ASP A 217 28.54 5.40 -11.98
CA ASP A 217 28.83 4.36 -12.98
C ASP A 217 27.84 3.21 -12.76
N SER A 218 27.21 2.76 -13.85
CA SER A 218 26.32 1.59 -13.86
C SER A 218 26.93 0.31 -13.26
N GLU A 219 28.26 0.11 -13.30
CA GLU A 219 28.91 -1.04 -12.63
C GLU A 219 28.87 -0.95 -11.09
N ASN A 220 28.82 0.27 -10.54
CA ASN A 220 28.80 0.50 -9.10
C ASN A 220 27.38 0.55 -8.50
N VAL A 221 26.34 0.38 -9.33
CA VAL A 221 24.93 0.34 -8.90
C VAL A 221 24.42 -1.09 -9.02
N SER A 222 24.10 -1.72 -7.89
CA SER A 222 23.60 -3.10 -7.84
C SER A 222 22.22 -3.17 -7.18
N ILE A 223 21.30 -3.88 -7.83
CA ILE A 223 20.02 -4.25 -7.23
C ILE A 223 20.26 -5.48 -6.36
N VAL A 224 19.82 -5.45 -5.09
CA VAL A 224 20.08 -6.49 -4.08
C VAL A 224 18.83 -6.79 -3.26
N ASN A 225 18.67 -8.04 -2.84
CA ASN A 225 17.54 -8.47 -2.01
C ASN A 225 17.58 -7.86 -0.59
N ALA A 226 18.77 -7.61 -0.05
CA ALA A 226 18.95 -7.01 1.27
C ALA A 226 20.15 -6.08 1.28
N LEU A 227 19.96 -4.85 1.81
CA LEU A 227 21.01 -3.83 1.89
C LEU A 227 22.09 -4.17 2.94
N SER A 228 21.76 -4.98 3.95
CA SER A 228 22.67 -5.34 5.05
C SER A 228 23.89 -6.21 4.69
N GLY A 229 24.05 -6.60 3.42
CA GLY A 229 25.12 -7.50 2.97
C GLY A 229 26.46 -6.84 2.69
N GLU A 230 26.49 -5.53 2.39
CA GLU A 230 27.71 -4.80 2.02
C GLU A 230 27.70 -3.35 2.54
N ASN A 231 28.87 -2.71 2.58
CA ASN A 231 29.00 -1.29 2.90
C ASN A 231 28.71 -0.42 1.66
N TRP A 232 27.50 0.11 1.58
CA TRP A 232 27.06 1.06 0.55
C TRP A 232 27.42 2.51 0.90
N ASP A 233 27.78 3.32 -0.09
CA ASP A 233 27.95 4.77 0.09
C ASP A 233 26.61 5.53 0.00
N LEU A 234 25.63 4.92 -0.68
CA LEU A 234 24.25 5.35 -0.80
C LEU A 234 23.38 4.09 -0.92
N GLU A 235 22.30 4.02 -0.15
CA GLU A 235 21.36 2.92 -0.18
C GLU A 235 19.92 3.43 -0.31
N GLY A 236 19.05 2.64 -0.94
CA GLY A 236 17.64 2.99 -1.13
C GLY A 236 16.73 1.77 -1.25
N LEU A 237 15.65 1.77 -0.47
CA LEU A 237 14.53 0.86 -0.63
C LEU A 237 13.48 1.54 -1.51
N LEU A 238 13.21 0.97 -2.67
CA LEU A 238 12.27 1.47 -3.65
C LEU A 238 11.06 0.53 -3.69
N ILE A 239 9.88 1.04 -3.36
CA ILE A 239 8.64 0.26 -3.31
C ILE A 239 7.69 0.78 -4.38
N GLU A 240 7.34 -0.09 -5.33
CA GLU A 240 6.40 0.18 -6.40
C GLU A 240 4.97 0.27 -5.85
N VAL A 241 4.28 1.37 -6.14
CA VAL A 241 2.92 1.67 -5.62
C VAL A 241 2.05 2.30 -6.70
N ASP A 242 0.73 2.19 -6.56
CA ASP A 242 -0.21 2.90 -7.40
C ASP A 242 -0.21 4.39 -7.05
N GLN A 243 0.24 5.19 -8.02
CA GLN A 243 0.38 6.63 -7.91
C GLN A 243 -0.94 7.34 -7.58
N SER A 244 -2.05 6.87 -8.14
CA SER A 244 -3.36 7.50 -7.91
C SER A 244 -3.86 7.27 -6.49
N SER A 245 -3.83 6.03 -6.00
CA SER A 245 -4.28 5.68 -4.66
C SER A 245 -3.41 6.30 -3.56
N LEU A 246 -2.08 6.23 -3.68
CA LEU A 246 -1.20 6.77 -2.64
C LEU A 246 -1.28 8.30 -2.56
N MET A 247 -1.34 8.99 -3.70
CA MET A 247 -1.51 10.44 -3.71
C MET A 247 -2.88 10.85 -3.16
N ALA A 248 -3.97 10.14 -3.49
CA ALA A 248 -5.29 10.43 -2.91
C ALA A 248 -5.28 10.34 -1.36
N VAL A 249 -4.70 9.27 -0.79
CA VAL A 249 -4.53 9.13 0.67
C VAL A 249 -3.73 10.30 1.26
N ILE A 250 -2.59 10.64 0.65
CA ILE A 250 -1.71 11.73 1.14
C ILE A 250 -2.40 13.09 1.06
N LEU A 251 -3.11 13.38 -0.04
CA LEU A 251 -3.77 14.66 -0.28
C LEU A 251 -5.01 14.83 0.60
N ASN A 252 -5.83 13.79 0.75
CA ASN A 252 -6.98 13.83 1.65
C ASN A 252 -6.54 13.98 3.12
N TYR A 253 -5.45 13.33 3.54
CA TYR A 253 -4.87 13.55 4.89
C TYR A 253 -4.33 14.99 5.04
N ARG A 254 -3.62 15.51 4.04
CA ARG A 254 -3.16 16.91 4.03
C ARG A 254 -4.33 17.89 4.08
N GLN A 255 -5.44 17.63 3.40
CA GLN A 255 -6.64 18.46 3.42
C GLN A 255 -7.28 18.51 4.82
N ILE A 256 -7.32 17.38 5.53
CA ILE A 256 -7.76 17.32 6.95
C ILE A 256 -6.86 18.21 7.83
N ILE A 257 -5.54 18.15 7.64
CA ILE A 257 -4.57 18.92 8.44
C ILE A 257 -4.60 20.42 8.10
N GLN A 258 -4.52 20.78 6.82
CA GLN A 258 -4.42 22.16 6.35
C GLN A 258 -5.69 22.98 6.59
N ARG A 259 -6.87 22.36 6.49
CA ARG A 259 -8.15 22.99 6.89
C ARG A 259 -8.38 22.94 8.41
N GLY A 260 -7.37 22.51 9.18
CA GLY A 260 -7.48 22.13 10.59
C GLY A 260 -8.03 23.22 11.51
N GLY A 261 -9.21 22.94 12.08
CA GLY A 261 -9.88 23.77 13.08
C GLY A 261 -11.35 23.38 13.23
N ALA A 262 -12.05 24.02 14.16
CA ALA A 262 -13.49 23.80 14.42
C ALA A 262 -14.44 24.33 13.31
N ASN A 263 -13.90 24.58 12.11
CA ASN A 263 -14.59 25.23 10.99
C ASN A 263 -15.18 24.23 9.98
N LEU A 264 -14.73 22.97 9.98
CA LEU A 264 -15.32 21.90 9.19
C LEU A 264 -16.47 21.25 9.98
N PRO A 265 -17.70 21.17 9.44
CA PRO A 265 -18.78 20.49 10.12
C PRO A 265 -18.46 18.99 10.24
N CYS A 266 -18.79 18.39 11.39
CA CYS A 266 -18.51 16.98 11.72
C CYS A 266 -18.86 16.00 10.58
N GLY A 267 -19.99 16.22 9.90
CA GLY A 267 -20.44 15.39 8.78
C GLY A 267 -19.55 15.45 7.53
N GLU A 268 -18.84 16.55 7.27
CA GLU A 268 -17.84 16.62 6.19
C GLU A 268 -16.54 15.93 6.59
N THR A 269 -16.10 16.12 7.83
CA THR A 269 -14.93 15.44 8.40
C THR A 269 -15.07 13.92 8.35
N ILE A 270 -16.25 13.39 8.72
CA ILE A 270 -16.54 11.95 8.62
C ILE A 270 -16.51 11.50 7.15
N LYS A 271 -17.18 12.21 6.23
CA LYS A 271 -17.15 11.88 4.79
C LYS A 271 -15.73 11.85 4.21
N LEU A 272 -14.85 12.76 4.63
CA LEU A 272 -13.46 12.82 4.16
C LEU A 272 -12.61 11.68 4.76
N LEU A 273 -12.85 11.30 6.01
CA LEU A 273 -12.22 10.12 6.62
C LEU A 273 -12.71 8.81 6.01
N ASP A 274 -14.00 8.67 5.71
CA ASP A 274 -14.53 7.51 5.00
C ASP A 274 -14.00 7.44 3.56
N GLN A 275 -13.79 8.59 2.89
CA GLN A 275 -13.13 8.64 1.59
C GLN A 275 -11.66 8.24 1.67
N MET A 276 -10.93 8.70 2.70
CA MET A 276 -9.56 8.26 2.96
C MET A 276 -9.44 6.75 3.20
N ILE A 277 -10.35 6.16 3.98
CA ILE A 277 -10.41 4.72 4.20
C ILE A 277 -10.61 3.99 2.87
N GLU A 278 -11.47 4.51 2.00
CA GLU A 278 -11.70 3.94 0.67
C GLU A 278 -10.48 4.06 -0.26
N ASP A 279 -9.77 5.19 -0.23
CA ASP A 279 -8.52 5.36 -0.99
C ASP A 279 -7.40 4.47 -0.45
N ALA A 280 -7.40 4.18 0.87
CA ALA A 280 -6.56 3.14 1.45
C ALA A 280 -6.95 1.73 0.98
N ARG A 281 -8.25 1.42 0.80
CA ARG A 281 -8.68 0.14 0.18
C ARG A 281 -8.19 0.00 -1.24
N ARG A 282 -8.32 1.05 -2.06
CA ARG A 282 -7.76 1.11 -3.42
C ARG A 282 -6.24 0.91 -3.41
N LEU A 283 -5.53 1.47 -2.43
CA LEU A 283 -4.10 1.26 -2.25
C LEU A 283 -3.76 -0.20 -1.92
N CYS A 284 -4.55 -0.88 -1.08
CA CYS A 284 -4.36 -2.32 -0.82
C CYS A 284 -4.53 -3.16 -2.10
N ILE A 285 -5.61 -2.94 -2.84
CA ILE A 285 -5.98 -3.73 -4.02
C ILE A 285 -4.99 -3.55 -5.19
N ARG A 286 -4.34 -2.37 -5.29
CA ARG A 286 -3.41 -1.96 -6.37
C ARG A 286 -1.96 -1.76 -5.94
N SER A 287 -1.64 -2.03 -4.69
CA SER A 287 -0.26 -2.07 -4.19
C SER A 287 -0.16 -3.18 -3.16
N PRO A 288 -0.52 -4.42 -3.53
CA PRO A 288 -0.53 -5.54 -2.59
C PRO A 288 0.84 -5.75 -1.94
N ILE A 289 1.93 -5.31 -2.59
CA ILE A 289 3.28 -5.33 -2.03
C ILE A 289 3.40 -4.59 -0.69
N LEU A 290 2.70 -3.46 -0.50
CA LEU A 290 2.72 -2.70 0.76
C LEU A 290 2.11 -3.49 1.92
N PHE A 291 1.17 -4.38 1.61
CA PHE A 291 0.39 -5.17 2.56
C PHE A 291 0.86 -6.62 2.62
N ARG A 292 2.09 -6.89 2.17
CA ARG A 292 2.76 -8.18 2.40
C ARG A 292 3.55 -8.19 3.68
N MET A 293 3.46 -9.30 4.42
CA MET A 293 4.22 -9.46 5.66
C MET A 293 5.73 -9.52 5.42
N ALA A 294 6.16 -10.06 4.27
CA ALA A 294 7.55 -10.05 3.84
C ALA A 294 8.12 -8.63 3.66
N THR A 295 7.32 -7.68 3.16
CA THR A 295 7.72 -6.29 2.91
C THR A 295 8.07 -5.53 4.19
N ARG A 296 7.41 -5.86 5.32
CA ARG A 296 7.65 -5.22 6.64
C ARG A 296 9.13 -5.19 6.99
N ARG A 297 9.81 -6.34 6.85
CA ARG A 297 11.25 -6.51 7.11
C ARG A 297 12.11 -5.51 6.33
N HIS A 298 11.80 -5.30 5.05
CA HIS A 298 12.56 -4.38 4.21
C HIS A 298 12.36 -2.94 4.66
N ILE A 299 11.11 -2.50 4.90
CA ILE A 299 10.81 -1.15 5.38
C ILE A 299 11.57 -0.87 6.70
N ILE A 300 11.40 -1.75 7.70
CA ILE A 300 12.04 -1.68 9.02
C ILE A 300 13.55 -1.45 8.91
N SER A 301 14.23 -2.31 8.14
CA SER A 301 15.70 -2.33 8.04
C SER A 301 16.33 -1.28 7.11
N SER A 302 15.53 -0.47 6.43
CA SER A 302 16.02 0.46 5.40
C SER A 302 16.23 1.89 5.94
N LYS A 303 17.28 2.59 5.50
CA LYS A 303 17.51 4.00 5.90
C LYS A 303 16.85 5.05 5.00
N ASN A 304 16.54 4.71 3.76
CA ASN A 304 15.92 5.62 2.78
C ASN A 304 14.81 4.88 2.04
N THR A 305 13.58 4.94 2.58
CA THR A 305 12.40 4.34 1.95
C THR A 305 11.76 5.30 0.98
N ARG A 306 11.49 4.84 -0.25
CA ARG A 306 10.87 5.61 -1.31
C ARG A 306 9.69 4.87 -1.90
N TYR A 307 8.55 5.53 -1.93
CA TYR A 307 7.31 5.03 -2.52
C TYR A 307 7.11 5.70 -3.88
N GLY A 308 6.89 4.94 -4.94
CA GLY A 308 6.97 5.46 -6.30
C GLY A 308 6.56 4.49 -7.41
N VAL A 309 6.76 4.89 -8.66
CA VAL A 309 6.41 4.13 -9.86
C VAL A 309 7.66 3.79 -10.66
N ASP A 310 7.75 2.56 -11.18
CA ASP A 310 8.78 2.18 -12.15
C ASP A 310 8.31 2.42 -13.59
N HIS A 311 8.78 3.52 -14.19
CA HIS A 311 8.48 3.88 -15.58
C HIS A 311 9.32 3.11 -16.62
N GLY A 312 10.04 2.07 -16.21
CA GLY A 312 10.97 1.28 -17.04
C GLY A 312 12.26 2.03 -17.40
N THR A 313 12.27 3.36 -17.46
CA THR A 313 13.46 4.19 -17.69
C THR A 313 14.11 4.75 -16.42
N MET A 314 13.34 4.83 -15.32
CA MET A 314 13.78 5.14 -13.96
C MET A 314 12.63 4.87 -12.97
N PHE A 315 12.96 4.77 -11.69
CA PHE A 315 11.97 4.82 -10.60
C PHE A 315 11.66 6.29 -10.23
N GLN A 316 10.42 6.73 -10.39
CA GLN A 316 9.95 8.05 -9.97
C GLN A 316 9.46 7.97 -8.52
N THR A 317 10.09 8.72 -7.61
CA THR A 317 9.61 8.82 -6.22
C THR A 317 8.40 9.76 -6.13
N LEU A 318 7.36 9.35 -5.42
CA LEU A 318 6.18 10.18 -5.11
C LEU A 318 6.31 10.76 -3.69
N THR A 319 6.72 9.92 -2.74
CA THR A 319 7.01 10.32 -1.36
C THR A 319 8.11 9.45 -0.73
N THR A 320 8.68 9.91 0.37
CA THR A 320 9.66 9.20 1.20
C THR A 320 9.06 8.91 2.58
N SER A 321 9.67 8.00 3.34
CA SER A 321 9.32 7.81 4.76
C SER A 321 9.45 9.13 5.55
N SER A 322 10.54 9.87 5.38
CA SER A 322 10.71 11.21 5.97
C SER A 322 9.62 12.22 5.53
N GLY A 323 9.15 12.15 4.28
CA GLY A 323 8.01 12.95 3.81
C GLY A 323 6.71 12.61 4.54
N ILE A 324 6.45 11.33 4.80
CA ILE A 324 5.29 10.84 5.57
C ILE A 324 5.43 11.22 7.05
N LYS A 325 6.62 11.08 7.63
CA LYS A 325 6.97 11.54 9.00
C LYS A 325 6.58 13.00 9.22
N ASN A 326 6.98 13.89 8.31
CA ASN A 326 6.67 15.32 8.38
C ASN A 326 5.14 15.58 8.32
N ILE A 327 4.40 14.84 7.51
CA ILE A 327 2.94 14.91 7.43
C ILE A 327 2.29 14.48 8.76
N ILE A 328 2.79 13.42 9.41
CA ILE A 328 2.33 12.95 10.72
C ILE A 328 2.64 13.98 11.83
N SER A 329 3.82 14.60 11.81
CA SER A 329 4.20 15.67 12.76
C SER A 329 3.22 16.85 12.72
N LEU A 330 2.73 17.21 11.54
CA LEU A 330 1.78 18.30 11.35
C LEU A 330 0.34 17.93 11.77
N SER A 331 0.00 16.64 11.86
CA SER A 331 -1.37 16.20 12.16
C SER A 331 -1.76 16.28 13.64
N ALA A 332 -0.81 16.55 14.54
CA ALA A 332 -1.09 16.81 15.96
C ALA A 332 -1.98 18.03 16.20
N ALA A 333 -1.83 19.11 15.40
CA ALA A 333 -2.65 20.30 15.53
C ALA A 333 -4.14 19.97 15.32
N TYR A 334 -4.43 19.17 14.29
CA TYR A 334 -5.76 18.65 14.02
C TYR A 334 -6.25 17.73 15.14
N PHE A 335 -5.46 16.72 15.54
CA PHE A 335 -5.86 15.75 16.57
C PHE A 335 -6.16 16.41 17.93
N ASN A 336 -5.35 17.39 18.34
CA ASN A 336 -5.59 18.15 19.56
C ASN A 336 -6.84 19.05 19.44
N SER A 337 -7.15 19.56 18.23
CA SER A 337 -8.39 20.31 18.00
C SER A 337 -9.65 19.46 18.17
N LEU A 338 -9.58 18.13 17.97
CA LEU A 338 -10.71 17.22 18.16
C LEU A 338 -11.26 17.25 19.59
N ALA A 339 -10.45 17.63 20.59
CA ALA A 339 -10.90 17.78 21.98
C ALA A 339 -12.02 18.82 22.16
N SER A 340 -12.23 19.73 21.19
CA SER A 340 -13.29 20.75 21.19
C SER A 340 -14.67 20.25 20.71
N TYR A 341 -14.73 19.10 20.03
CA TYR A 341 -15.98 18.53 19.50
C TYR A 341 -16.81 17.84 20.60
N ASN A 342 -18.08 17.55 20.34
CA ASN A 342 -18.89 16.80 21.30
C ASN A 342 -18.38 15.35 21.46
N LYS A 343 -18.56 14.78 22.65
CA LYS A 343 -18.07 13.41 22.97
C LYS A 343 -18.51 12.35 21.95
N LYS A 344 -19.73 12.45 21.41
CA LYS A 344 -20.25 11.55 20.36
C LYS A 344 -19.53 11.71 19.01
N GLU A 345 -19.19 12.93 18.64
CA GLU A 345 -18.52 13.25 17.38
C GLU A 345 -17.04 12.81 17.44
N GLN A 346 -16.39 13.05 18.59
CA GLN A 346 -15.05 12.53 18.87
C GLN A 346 -14.99 11.01 18.76
N GLN A 347 -16.03 10.29 19.21
CA GLN A 347 -16.11 8.82 19.14
C GLN A 347 -16.19 8.30 17.70
N LEU A 348 -16.74 9.07 16.75
CA LEU A 348 -16.81 8.66 15.34
C LEU A 348 -15.54 9.05 14.56
N ILE A 349 -14.99 10.24 14.82
CA ILE A 349 -13.85 10.81 14.09
C ILE A 349 -12.52 10.21 14.55
N ARG A 350 -12.30 10.08 15.87
CA ARG A 350 -11.00 9.73 16.45
C ARG A 350 -10.52 8.33 16.03
N PRO A 351 -11.34 7.25 16.05
CA PRO A 351 -10.88 5.93 15.63
C PRO A 351 -10.49 5.89 14.15
N ARG A 352 -11.31 6.45 13.26
CA ARG A 352 -11.03 6.57 11.82
C ARG A 352 -9.73 7.33 11.53
N PHE A 353 -9.53 8.46 12.20
CA PHE A 353 -8.29 9.22 12.08
C PHE A 353 -7.06 8.42 12.56
N LEU A 354 -7.19 7.68 13.66
CA LEU A 354 -6.12 6.82 14.18
C LEU A 354 -5.84 5.61 13.27
N GLN A 355 -6.85 5.03 12.59
CA GLN A 355 -6.64 4.02 11.55
C GLN A 355 -5.75 4.56 10.42
N MET A 356 -6.04 5.76 9.92
CA MET A 356 -5.23 6.42 8.88
C MET A 356 -3.82 6.78 9.38
N LEU A 357 -3.69 7.18 10.64
CA LEU A 357 -2.38 7.38 11.26
C LEU A 357 -1.57 6.08 11.30
N VAL A 358 -2.17 4.95 11.68
CA VAL A 358 -1.50 3.65 11.72
C VAL A 358 -1.10 3.16 10.33
N LEU A 359 -1.93 3.40 9.31
CA LEU A 359 -1.56 3.15 7.91
C LEU A 359 -0.30 3.94 7.54
N LEU A 360 -0.22 5.23 7.86
CA LEU A 360 0.95 6.07 7.55
C LEU A 360 2.20 5.68 8.38
N LEU A 361 2.03 5.32 9.66
CA LEU A 361 3.10 4.77 10.50
C LEU A 361 3.64 3.45 9.94
N SER A 362 2.81 2.62 9.31
CA SER A 362 3.28 1.40 8.66
C SER A 362 4.28 1.66 7.53
N LEU A 363 4.26 2.86 6.92
CA LEU A 363 5.14 3.27 5.83
C LEU A 363 6.47 3.89 6.30
N LEU A 364 6.78 3.82 7.60
CA LEU A 364 8.01 4.35 8.19
C LEU A 364 9.01 3.24 8.55
N ASN A 365 10.29 3.53 8.32
CA ASN A 365 11.42 2.75 8.81
C ASN A 365 11.69 3.06 10.30
N ASP A 366 12.63 2.34 10.91
CA ASP A 366 12.92 2.50 12.34
C ASP A 366 13.53 3.86 12.67
N ASP A 367 14.39 4.40 11.80
CA ASP A 367 15.02 5.72 11.98
C ASP A 367 13.96 6.85 12.03
N ASP A 368 13.03 6.89 11.07
CA ASP A 368 11.95 7.90 11.02
C ASP A 368 10.93 7.72 12.16
N LEU A 369 10.69 6.49 12.64
CA LEU A 369 9.84 6.24 13.82
C LEU A 369 10.50 6.67 15.12
N GLN A 370 11.81 6.46 15.27
CA GLN A 370 12.54 6.85 16.46
C GLN A 370 12.49 8.38 16.64
N GLU A 371 12.59 9.15 15.56
CA GLU A 371 12.41 10.61 15.58
C GLU A 371 11.00 11.05 15.98
N LEU A 372 9.96 10.25 15.70
CA LEU A 372 8.58 10.52 16.13
C LEU A 372 8.27 10.05 17.55
N SER A 373 9.20 9.42 18.26
CA SER A 373 8.87 8.62 19.44
C SER A 373 8.18 9.41 20.56
N GLU A 374 8.84 10.47 21.05
CA GLU A 374 8.26 11.40 22.04
C GLU A 374 6.92 12.00 21.56
N PHE A 375 6.84 12.35 20.27
CA PHE A 375 5.66 12.95 19.67
C PHE A 375 4.44 12.02 19.66
N LEU A 376 4.63 10.73 19.36
CA LEU A 376 3.57 9.72 19.38
C LEU A 376 3.04 9.44 20.79
N GLU A 377 3.95 9.38 21.76
CA GLU A 377 3.61 9.11 23.16
C GLU A 377 2.92 10.29 23.84
N VAL A 378 3.39 11.52 23.58
CA VAL A 378 2.78 12.74 24.14
C VAL A 378 1.44 13.07 23.48
N THR A 379 1.36 13.01 22.14
CA THR A 379 0.17 13.46 21.39
C THR A 379 -0.92 12.39 21.34
N TYR A 380 -0.58 11.22 20.78
CA TYR A 380 -1.57 10.17 20.50
C TYR A 380 -1.68 9.15 21.63
N ARG A 381 -0.69 9.14 22.55
CA ARG A 381 -0.51 8.11 23.59
C ARG A 381 -0.32 6.71 22.98
N ILE A 382 0.41 6.66 21.87
CA ILE A 382 0.83 5.42 21.22
C ILE A 382 2.30 5.20 21.59
N ARG A 383 2.64 4.03 22.14
CA ARG A 383 4.04 3.67 22.41
C ARG A 383 4.82 3.58 21.11
N ALA A 384 5.98 4.20 21.06
CA ALA A 384 6.74 4.34 19.83
C ALA A 384 7.74 3.19 19.56
N GLU A 385 8.01 2.34 20.55
CA GLU A 385 8.87 1.17 20.36
C GLU A 385 8.32 0.25 19.26
N ARG A 386 9.20 -0.25 18.36
CA ARG A 386 8.76 -0.99 17.16
C ARG A 386 7.88 -2.20 17.46
N HIS A 387 8.21 -2.95 18.52
CA HIS A 387 7.40 -4.05 19.06
C HIS A 387 5.93 -3.65 19.28
N HIS A 388 5.69 -2.50 19.91
CA HIS A 388 4.36 -1.99 20.21
C HIS A 388 3.63 -1.47 18.95
N LEU A 389 4.37 -0.85 18.03
CA LEU A 389 3.82 -0.34 16.76
C LEU A 389 3.47 -1.45 15.77
N GLU A 390 4.28 -2.49 15.60
CA GLU A 390 3.94 -3.59 14.67
C GLU A 390 2.70 -4.35 15.13
N LEU A 391 2.49 -4.55 16.44
CA LEU A 391 1.25 -5.14 16.96
C LEU A 391 0.01 -4.30 16.64
N LEU A 392 0.14 -2.98 16.69
CA LEU A 392 -0.93 -2.07 16.27
C LEU A 392 -1.15 -2.12 14.75
N ILE A 393 -0.08 -2.17 13.96
CA ILE A 393 -0.16 -2.27 12.49
C ILE A 393 -0.82 -3.59 12.08
N LEU A 394 -0.46 -4.72 12.69
CA LEU A 394 -1.04 -6.05 12.45
C LEU A 394 -2.54 -6.11 12.79
N LYS A 395 -2.96 -5.39 13.84
CA LYS A 395 -4.37 -5.29 14.24
C LYS A 395 -5.20 -4.41 13.30
N VAL A 396 -4.58 -3.42 12.66
CA VAL A 396 -5.29 -2.40 11.84
C VAL A 396 -5.24 -2.72 10.34
N LEU A 397 -4.15 -3.31 9.85
CA LEU A 397 -3.96 -3.68 8.45
C LEU A 397 -3.95 -5.22 8.33
N PRO A 398 -4.72 -5.84 7.43
CA PRO A 398 -4.63 -7.27 7.14
C PRO A 398 -3.41 -7.51 6.25
N LEU A 399 -2.26 -7.68 6.88
CA LEU A 399 -1.03 -8.05 6.19
C LEU A 399 -1.14 -9.51 5.75
N MET A 400 -0.71 -9.81 4.54
CA MET A 400 -0.89 -11.10 3.86
C MET A 400 0.45 -11.75 3.51
N ALA A 401 0.47 -13.06 3.28
CA ALA A 401 1.58 -13.77 2.63
C ALA A 401 1.04 -14.89 1.70
N ILE A 402 1.90 -15.47 0.85
CA ILE A 402 1.53 -16.68 0.09
C ILE A 402 1.40 -17.93 0.97
N ASN A 403 2.20 -18.02 2.03
CA ASN A 403 2.19 -19.15 2.95
C ASN A 403 2.52 -18.73 4.38
N SER A 404 2.08 -19.55 5.32
CA SER A 404 2.10 -19.28 6.76
C SER A 404 3.51 -19.24 7.35
N ARG A 405 4.47 -19.93 6.71
CA ARG A 405 5.91 -19.81 7.01
C ARG A 405 6.47 -18.44 6.64
N ILE A 406 6.13 -17.87 5.48
CA ILE A 406 6.52 -16.51 5.10
C ILE A 406 5.88 -15.52 6.08
N PHE A 407 4.60 -15.72 6.40
CA PHE A 407 3.86 -14.89 7.35
C PHE A 407 4.54 -14.85 8.73
N LEU A 408 4.75 -16.02 9.37
CA LEU A 408 5.33 -16.10 10.71
C LEU A 408 6.79 -15.61 10.75
N ASN A 409 7.57 -15.83 9.70
CA ASN A 409 8.94 -15.31 9.59
C ASN A 409 8.95 -13.78 9.47
N GLY A 410 8.13 -13.22 8.57
CA GLY A 410 7.97 -11.78 8.42
C GLY A 410 7.48 -11.12 9.71
N LEU A 411 6.51 -11.75 10.39
CA LEU A 411 5.97 -11.35 11.69
C LEU A 411 7.02 -11.27 12.79
N ILE A 412 7.79 -12.34 12.99
CA ILE A 412 8.81 -12.38 14.04
C ILE A 412 9.94 -11.41 13.73
N THR A 413 10.37 -11.32 12.47
CA THR A 413 11.41 -10.36 12.07
C THR A 413 10.92 -8.90 12.18
N ALA A 414 9.63 -8.65 11.98
CA ALA A 414 9.05 -7.32 12.15
C ALA A 414 8.92 -6.93 13.64
N PHE A 415 8.45 -7.85 14.48
CA PHE A 415 8.26 -7.62 15.90
C PHE A 415 9.60 -7.53 16.66
N GLU A 416 10.50 -8.51 16.50
CA GLU A 416 11.78 -8.62 17.22
C GLU A 416 12.94 -7.87 16.55
N GLY A 417 12.75 -7.41 15.32
CA GLY A 417 13.76 -6.73 14.52
C GLY A 417 14.58 -7.63 13.58
N PRO A 418 15.35 -7.01 12.66
CA PRO A 418 15.90 -7.65 11.46
C PRO A 418 17.01 -8.70 11.70
N LEU A 419 17.52 -8.80 12.94
CA LEU A 419 18.54 -9.75 13.34
C LEU A 419 17.96 -11.14 13.70
N VAL A 420 16.66 -11.23 13.99
CA VAL A 420 16.01 -12.51 14.30
C VAL A 420 15.66 -13.23 13.01
N ASN A 421 16.13 -14.48 12.89
CA ASN A 421 15.91 -15.34 11.74
C ASN A 421 15.31 -16.67 12.22
N PRO A 422 13.96 -16.78 12.30
CA PRO A 422 13.29 -17.99 12.78
C PRO A 422 13.50 -19.18 11.84
N SER A 423 13.24 -20.40 12.34
CA SER A 423 13.48 -21.62 11.56
C SER A 423 12.70 -21.65 10.25
N PRO A 424 13.33 -22.07 9.13
CA PRO A 424 12.65 -22.24 7.85
C PRO A 424 11.77 -23.50 7.77
N HIS A 425 11.74 -24.36 8.80
CA HIS A 425 11.00 -25.63 8.74
C HIS A 425 9.56 -25.48 9.24
N ILE A 426 8.61 -26.08 8.51
CA ILE A 426 7.17 -26.02 8.84
C ILE A 426 6.88 -26.72 10.19
N VAL A 427 7.59 -27.81 10.48
CA VAL A 427 7.47 -28.58 11.73
C VAL A 427 7.75 -27.74 12.98
N ASP A 428 8.58 -26.69 12.86
CA ASP A 428 8.95 -25.83 13.99
C ASP A 428 7.95 -24.68 14.21
N GLN A 429 7.05 -24.39 13.25
CA GLN A 429 6.18 -23.21 13.31
C GLN A 429 5.23 -23.21 14.53
N PRO A 430 4.63 -24.33 14.98
CA PRO A 430 3.77 -24.33 16.17
C PRO A 430 4.49 -23.92 17.47
N GLU A 431 5.73 -24.40 17.67
CA GLU A 431 6.52 -24.01 18.85
C GLU A 431 7.06 -22.59 18.72
N ILE A 432 7.41 -22.15 17.50
CA ILE A 432 7.77 -20.76 17.21
C ILE A 432 6.59 -19.80 17.49
N TRP A 433 5.38 -20.18 17.09
CA TRP A 433 4.14 -19.44 17.37
C TRP A 433 3.87 -19.34 18.87
N ARG A 434 3.96 -20.46 19.59
CA ARG A 434 3.87 -20.47 21.06
C ARG A 434 4.89 -19.54 21.69
N LEU A 435 6.16 -19.62 21.30
CA LEU A 435 7.22 -18.75 21.80
C LEU A 435 6.95 -17.27 21.49
N PHE A 436 6.35 -16.96 20.33
CA PHE A 436 5.94 -15.60 19.98
C PHE A 436 4.81 -15.10 20.89
N LEU A 437 3.72 -15.86 21.07
CA LEU A 437 2.63 -15.51 22.01
C LEU A 437 3.13 -15.33 23.46
N LEU A 438 4.08 -16.17 23.89
CA LEU A 438 4.76 -16.04 25.18
C LEU A 438 5.56 -14.74 25.32
N ARG A 439 6.07 -14.18 24.22
CA ARG A 439 6.74 -12.87 24.22
C ARG A 439 5.73 -11.73 24.18
N LEU A 440 4.62 -11.84 23.46
CA LEU A 440 3.52 -10.86 23.53
C LEU A 440 3.06 -10.61 24.97
N LEU A 441 2.85 -11.68 25.76
CA LEU A 441 2.52 -11.56 27.18
C LEU A 441 3.57 -10.81 28.01
N ARG A 442 4.87 -10.91 27.67
CA ARG A 442 5.94 -10.15 28.36
C ARG A 442 5.89 -8.66 28.08
N HIS A 443 5.24 -8.24 27.00
CA HIS A 443 4.95 -6.85 26.66
C HIS A 443 3.55 -6.42 27.13
N ASP A 444 2.94 -7.14 28.09
CA ASP A 444 1.57 -6.99 28.61
C ASP A 444 0.44 -7.23 27.59
N TYR A 445 0.66 -7.99 26.50
CA TYR A 445 -0.39 -8.28 25.51
C TYR A 445 -1.01 -9.67 25.64
N VAL A 446 -2.34 -9.74 25.59
CA VAL A 446 -3.08 -11.00 25.56
C VAL A 446 -3.82 -11.11 24.22
N LEU A 447 -3.84 -12.31 23.66
CA LEU A 447 -4.61 -12.63 22.45
C LEU A 447 -5.82 -13.50 22.83
N PRO A 448 -7.06 -12.98 22.74
CA PRO A 448 -8.28 -13.77 22.88
C PRO A 448 -8.43 -14.79 21.75
N GLY A 449 -9.07 -15.92 22.04
CA GLY A 449 -9.46 -16.95 21.07
C GLY A 449 -10.81 -17.58 21.42
N THR A 450 -11.45 -18.19 20.43
CA THR A 450 -12.63 -19.06 20.57
C THR A 450 -12.26 -20.42 21.16
N LEU A 451 -13.26 -21.23 21.54
CA LEU A 451 -13.06 -22.63 21.93
C LEU A 451 -12.21 -23.42 20.90
N GLU A 452 -12.41 -23.18 19.61
CA GLU A 452 -11.65 -23.79 18.52
C GLU A 452 -10.18 -23.34 18.51
N ASP A 453 -9.96 -22.03 18.65
CA ASP A 453 -8.63 -21.41 18.65
C ASP A 453 -7.76 -21.89 19.82
N LEU A 454 -8.33 -22.20 20.99
CA LEU A 454 -7.58 -22.38 22.24
C LEU A 454 -6.91 -23.75 22.39
N GLY A 455 -5.71 -23.80 22.99
CA GLY A 455 -4.76 -24.91 22.84
C GLY A 455 -4.94 -26.14 23.75
N ASN A 456 -4.58 -27.31 23.21
CA ASN A 456 -4.56 -28.65 23.84
C ASN A 456 -5.91 -29.19 24.36
N ASP A 457 -5.95 -30.51 24.62
CA ASP A 457 -7.00 -31.24 25.34
C ASP A 457 -7.27 -30.71 26.78
N ASN A 458 -6.54 -29.67 27.21
CA ASN A 458 -6.56 -29.09 28.55
C ASN A 458 -7.08 -27.63 28.59
N PHE A 459 -7.60 -27.09 27.48
CA PHE A 459 -8.18 -25.74 27.38
C PHE A 459 -7.22 -24.62 27.88
N SER A 460 -6.07 -24.50 27.21
CA SER A 460 -5.00 -23.55 27.53
C SER A 460 -5.25 -22.16 26.93
N TRP A 461 -4.67 -21.13 27.55
CA TRP A 461 -4.73 -19.76 27.04
C TRP A 461 -3.97 -19.51 25.72
N VAL A 462 -3.10 -20.44 25.32
CA VAL A 462 -2.30 -20.33 24.08
C VAL A 462 -3.15 -20.75 22.88
N SER A 463 -3.29 -19.88 21.88
CA SER A 463 -3.93 -20.23 20.60
C SER A 463 -3.17 -21.35 19.90
N LYS A 464 -3.89 -22.39 19.44
CA LYS A 464 -3.41 -23.42 18.51
C LYS A 464 -2.80 -22.75 17.28
N TRP A 465 -1.80 -23.41 16.70
CA TRP A 465 -1.38 -23.14 15.33
C TRP A 465 -2.18 -24.07 14.41
N PRO A 466 -2.97 -23.56 13.45
CA PRO A 466 -3.78 -24.40 12.57
C PRO A 466 -2.90 -25.20 11.60
N GLU A 467 -3.39 -26.32 11.07
CA GLU A 467 -2.60 -27.22 10.20
C GLU A 467 -2.04 -26.53 8.95
N GLU A 468 -2.83 -25.63 8.34
CA GLU A 468 -2.40 -24.81 7.19
C GLU A 468 -1.58 -23.57 7.62
N GLY A 469 -1.67 -23.19 8.90
CA GLY A 469 -1.07 -21.99 9.50
C GLY A 469 -1.75 -20.67 9.10
N HIS A 470 -1.47 -19.59 9.83
CA HIS A 470 -2.08 -18.28 9.53
C HIS A 470 -1.42 -17.60 8.31
N MET A 471 -2.24 -17.15 7.36
CA MET A 471 -1.82 -16.44 6.13
C MET A 471 -1.94 -14.93 6.25
N ASP A 472 -2.71 -14.46 7.24
CA ASP A 472 -3.10 -13.08 7.45
C ASP A 472 -2.95 -12.64 8.91
N SER A 473 -3.02 -11.33 9.14
CA SER A 473 -3.00 -10.75 10.48
C SER A 473 -4.38 -10.60 11.14
N SER A 474 -5.45 -11.15 10.58
CA SER A 474 -6.79 -11.10 11.19
C SER A 474 -6.82 -11.77 12.57
N VAL A 475 -5.94 -12.76 12.78
CA VAL A 475 -5.66 -13.38 14.09
C VAL A 475 -5.37 -12.33 15.17
N PHE A 476 -4.76 -11.18 14.84
CA PHE A 476 -4.45 -10.09 15.79
C PHE A 476 -5.59 -9.08 16.02
N ARG A 477 -6.74 -9.20 15.33
CA ARG A 477 -7.86 -8.25 15.47
C ARG A 477 -8.38 -8.14 16.91
N HIS A 478 -8.27 -9.21 17.68
CA HIS A 478 -8.74 -9.31 19.07
C HIS A 478 -7.72 -8.83 20.12
N LEU A 479 -6.47 -8.54 19.73
CA LEU A 479 -5.36 -8.28 20.65
C LEU A 479 -5.71 -7.21 21.72
N GLN A 480 -5.44 -7.54 22.99
CA GLN A 480 -5.57 -6.66 24.14
C GLN A 480 -4.22 -6.26 24.72
N TYR A 481 -4.21 -5.13 25.43
CA TYR A 481 -3.07 -4.66 26.23
C TYR A 481 -3.51 -4.49 27.69
N ALA A 482 -2.79 -5.11 28.63
CA ALA A 482 -3.09 -5.19 30.05
C ALA A 482 -2.48 -4.05 30.90
N GLY A 483 -1.79 -3.10 30.28
CA GLY A 483 -1.23 -1.94 30.98
C GLY A 483 -2.21 -0.77 31.14
N ARG A 484 -1.71 0.32 31.74
CA ARG A 484 -2.53 1.47 32.20
C ARG A 484 -3.13 2.35 31.08
N ALA A 485 -2.85 2.08 29.80
CA ALA A 485 -3.26 2.92 28.68
C ALA A 485 -4.09 2.12 27.65
N ARG A 486 -5.35 2.55 27.42
CA ARG A 486 -6.32 1.88 26.53
C ARG A 486 -6.19 2.26 25.05
N THR A 487 -5.23 3.13 24.73
CA THR A 487 -5.33 4.13 23.65
C THR A 487 -5.26 3.61 22.22
N PHE A 488 -4.63 2.45 21.98
CA PHE A 488 -4.54 1.84 20.66
C PHE A 488 -5.38 0.55 20.53
N ASN A 489 -5.88 -0.02 21.63
CA ASN A 489 -6.72 -1.23 21.59
C ASN A 489 -8.10 -0.98 20.96
N GLU A 490 -8.57 0.26 21.02
CA GLU A 490 -9.87 0.72 20.53
C GLU A 490 -9.82 1.14 19.04
N ILE A 491 -8.66 1.05 18.38
CA ILE A 491 -8.54 1.32 16.94
C ILE A 491 -9.05 0.06 16.21
N PRO A 492 -10.13 0.15 15.40
CA PRO A 492 -10.67 -1.00 14.69
C PRO A 492 -9.72 -1.43 13.55
N PRO A 493 -9.80 -2.70 13.09
CA PRO A 493 -9.25 -3.06 11.79
C PRO A 493 -9.81 -2.15 10.69
N ILE A 494 -9.01 -1.86 9.67
CA ILE A 494 -9.58 -1.40 8.41
C ILE A 494 -10.11 -2.65 7.71
N ASP A 495 -11.43 -2.82 7.66
CA ASP A 495 -12.04 -3.95 6.98
C ASP A 495 -11.96 -3.73 5.46
N PHE A 496 -11.07 -4.49 4.82
CA PHE A 496 -10.89 -4.53 3.37
C PHE A 496 -11.71 -5.65 2.71
N HIS A 497 -11.96 -6.74 3.44
CA HIS A 497 -12.86 -7.81 3.04
C HIS A 497 -14.22 -7.58 3.69
N THR A 498 -15.27 -7.45 2.89
CA THR A 498 -16.64 -7.60 3.38
C THR A 498 -16.92 -9.07 3.67
N GLU A 499 -16.55 -9.53 4.87
CA GLU A 499 -17.12 -10.76 5.47
C GLU A 499 -18.59 -10.56 5.93
N HIS A 500 -19.22 -9.47 5.48
CA HIS A 500 -20.65 -9.24 5.57
C HIS A 500 -21.35 -10.15 4.55
N THR A 501 -22.45 -10.76 4.99
CA THR A 501 -23.23 -11.80 4.31
C THR A 501 -23.89 -11.38 2.98
N SER A 502 -23.60 -10.18 2.48
CA SER A 502 -24.01 -9.68 1.18
C SER A 502 -22.93 -9.98 0.13
N ALA A 503 -23.23 -10.89 -0.81
CA ALA A 503 -22.41 -11.14 -2.00
C ALA A 503 -22.31 -9.91 -2.95
N GLU A 504 -23.04 -8.84 -2.64
CA GLU A 504 -23.19 -7.64 -3.45
C GLU A 504 -22.91 -6.37 -2.61
N VAL A 505 -22.33 -5.35 -3.25
CA VAL A 505 -22.10 -4.00 -2.70
C VAL A 505 -22.87 -2.99 -3.54
N THR A 506 -23.22 -1.83 -2.96
CA THR A 506 -23.62 -0.69 -3.79
C THR A 506 -22.36 0.11 -4.17
N ALA A 507 -22.26 0.57 -5.41
CA ALA A 507 -21.18 1.41 -5.92
C ALA A 507 -21.75 2.57 -6.74
N ILE A 508 -21.14 3.75 -6.59
CA ILE A 508 -21.37 4.93 -7.41
C ILE A 508 -20.38 4.88 -8.58
N PHE A 509 -20.87 5.04 -9.80
CA PHE A 509 -20.04 5.06 -11.01
C PHE A 509 -19.69 6.49 -11.43
N THR A 510 -18.81 6.67 -12.42
CA THR A 510 -18.39 8.00 -12.92
C THR A 510 -19.52 8.79 -13.59
N ASN A 511 -20.62 8.13 -13.98
CA ASN A 511 -21.85 8.80 -14.40
C ASN A 511 -22.71 9.33 -13.22
N GLY A 512 -22.25 9.18 -11.98
CA GLY A 512 -22.96 9.59 -10.75
C GLY A 512 -24.11 8.66 -10.33
N CYS A 513 -24.42 7.63 -11.12
CA CYS A 513 -25.49 6.68 -10.83
C CYS A 513 -25.02 5.60 -9.85
N ARG A 514 -25.96 5.04 -9.09
CA ARG A 514 -25.70 3.99 -8.09
C ARG A 514 -26.12 2.63 -8.63
N TYR A 515 -25.24 1.65 -8.54
CA TYR A 515 -25.49 0.28 -8.96
C TYR A 515 -25.06 -0.71 -7.87
N ILE A 516 -25.75 -1.83 -7.80
CA ILE A 516 -25.43 -3.01 -7.03
C ILE A 516 -24.51 -3.89 -7.90
N VAL A 517 -23.42 -4.37 -7.30
CA VAL A 517 -22.30 -5.06 -7.96
C VAL A 517 -21.84 -6.21 -7.08
N SER A 518 -21.56 -7.40 -7.63
CA SER A 518 -20.95 -8.48 -6.86
C SER A 518 -19.60 -8.07 -6.28
N VAL A 519 -19.28 -8.51 -5.05
CA VAL A 519 -17.97 -8.29 -4.40
C VAL A 519 -16.83 -8.87 -5.25
N GLU A 520 -17.05 -10.03 -5.87
CA GLU A 520 -16.06 -10.67 -6.76
C GLU A 520 -15.81 -9.86 -8.04
N ASP A 521 -16.87 -9.28 -8.60
CA ASP A 521 -16.78 -8.47 -9.81
C ASP A 521 -16.23 -7.06 -9.52
N LEU A 522 -16.41 -6.54 -8.30
CA LEU A 522 -15.93 -5.22 -7.88
C LEU A 522 -14.42 -5.04 -8.10
N GLU A 523 -13.60 -5.98 -7.62
CA GLU A 523 -12.14 -5.93 -7.83
C GLU A 523 -11.78 -6.00 -9.32
N ASN A 524 -12.50 -6.82 -10.09
CA ASN A 524 -12.26 -7.00 -11.52
C ASN A 524 -12.64 -5.75 -12.33
N ILE A 525 -13.70 -5.05 -11.94
CA ILE A 525 -14.12 -3.77 -12.52
C ILE A 525 -13.10 -2.66 -12.18
N ILE A 526 -12.66 -2.58 -10.91
CA ILE A 526 -11.63 -1.64 -10.44
C ILE A 526 -10.29 -1.88 -11.16
N ARG A 527 -9.92 -3.14 -11.42
CA ARG A 527 -8.70 -3.51 -12.18
C ARG A 527 -8.86 -3.36 -13.70
N MET A 528 -10.04 -2.98 -14.19
CA MET A 528 -10.37 -2.91 -15.63
C MET A 528 -10.04 -4.22 -16.35
N VAL A 529 -10.54 -5.34 -15.81
CA VAL A 529 -10.39 -6.68 -16.38
C VAL A 529 -11.39 -6.85 -17.54
N PRO A 530 -10.95 -7.31 -18.74
CA PRO A 530 -11.86 -7.47 -19.88
C PRO A 530 -12.92 -8.55 -19.64
N ARG A 531 -14.15 -8.13 -19.36
CA ARG A 531 -15.32 -9.00 -19.15
C ARG A 531 -16.61 -8.18 -19.35
N ARG A 532 -17.73 -8.90 -19.45
CA ARG A 532 -19.07 -8.36 -19.20
C ARG A 532 -19.41 -8.57 -17.73
N PHE A 533 -19.80 -7.51 -17.04
CA PHE A 533 -20.23 -7.53 -15.64
C PHE A 533 -21.70 -7.13 -15.56
N ALA A 534 -22.48 -7.84 -14.74
CA ALA A 534 -23.87 -7.51 -14.50
C ALA A 534 -23.96 -6.49 -13.35
N LEU A 535 -24.64 -5.37 -13.60
CA LEU A 535 -24.92 -4.33 -12.62
C LEU A 535 -26.44 -4.18 -12.47
N THR A 536 -26.95 -3.90 -11.28
CA THR A 536 -28.39 -3.60 -11.08
C THR A 536 -28.52 -2.20 -10.48
N GLU A 537 -29.41 -1.32 -10.96
CA GLU A 537 -29.59 0.00 -10.33
C GLU A 537 -29.95 -0.13 -8.84
N ALA A 538 -29.30 0.67 -7.98
CA ALA A 538 -29.52 0.65 -6.54
C ALA A 538 -30.78 1.46 -6.13
N VAL A 539 -31.92 1.07 -6.70
CA VAL A 539 -33.26 1.60 -6.45
C VAL A 539 -34.26 0.44 -6.34
N PRO A 540 -35.43 0.62 -5.70
CA PRO A 540 -36.50 -0.38 -5.75
C PRO A 540 -36.89 -0.68 -7.20
N GLU A 541 -36.98 -1.96 -7.56
CA GLU A 541 -37.21 -2.43 -8.94
C GLU A 541 -36.15 -1.95 -9.96
N GLY A 542 -34.92 -1.71 -9.49
CA GLY A 542 -33.79 -1.28 -10.31
C GLY A 542 -33.51 -2.19 -11.51
N ARG A 543 -33.20 -1.57 -12.65
CA ARG A 543 -32.94 -2.30 -13.89
C ARG A 543 -31.54 -2.92 -13.89
N SER A 544 -31.42 -4.11 -14.47
CA SER A 544 -30.11 -4.71 -14.75
C SER A 544 -29.50 -4.17 -16.03
N PHE A 545 -28.20 -3.94 -16.01
CA PHE A 545 -27.38 -3.42 -17.09
C PHE A 545 -26.08 -4.22 -17.22
N ASP A 546 -25.50 -4.17 -18.41
CA ASP A 546 -24.23 -4.80 -18.71
C ASP A 546 -23.12 -3.75 -18.82
N LEU A 547 -22.15 -3.81 -17.91
CA LEU A 547 -20.89 -3.10 -18.05
C LEU A 547 -19.95 -3.94 -18.92
N PHE A 548 -19.57 -3.42 -20.07
CA PHE A 548 -18.59 -4.04 -20.96
C PHE A 548 -17.24 -3.37 -20.78
N ILE A 549 -16.27 -4.12 -20.28
CA ILE A 549 -14.86 -3.71 -20.29
C ILE A 549 -14.18 -4.41 -21.48
N THR A 550 -13.74 -3.63 -22.47
CA THR A 550 -13.11 -4.13 -23.70
C THR A 550 -11.63 -3.75 -23.76
N GLU A 551 -10.77 -4.73 -24.02
CA GLU A 551 -9.34 -4.51 -24.31
C GLU A 551 -9.12 -4.24 -25.80
N VAL A 552 -8.26 -3.26 -26.11
CA VAL A 552 -7.79 -2.98 -27.47
C VAL A 552 -6.26 -2.90 -27.48
N HIS A 553 -5.62 -3.67 -28.36
CA HIS A 553 -4.17 -3.65 -28.56
C HIS A 553 -3.81 -2.50 -29.50
N VAL A 554 -3.08 -1.50 -29.01
CA VAL A 554 -2.74 -0.30 -29.80
C VAL A 554 -1.64 -0.62 -30.81
N ASN A 555 -0.60 -1.33 -30.36
CA ASN A 555 0.61 -1.60 -31.12
C ASN A 555 0.65 -3.00 -31.77
N GLU A 556 -0.46 -3.74 -31.82
CA GLU A 556 -0.55 -5.02 -32.55
C GLU A 556 -0.09 -4.91 -34.02
N PRO A 557 -0.49 -3.88 -34.82
CA PRO A 557 0.04 -3.72 -36.17
C PRO A 557 1.54 -3.41 -36.19
N LEU A 558 2.04 -2.68 -35.18
CA LEU A 558 3.45 -2.31 -35.06
C LEU A 558 4.31 -3.51 -34.68
N TYR A 559 3.83 -4.43 -33.83
CA TYR A 559 4.54 -5.68 -33.54
C TYR A 559 4.67 -6.58 -34.77
N ARG A 560 3.61 -6.66 -35.59
CA ARG A 560 3.68 -7.36 -36.89
C ARG A 560 4.67 -6.69 -37.83
N ALA A 561 4.70 -5.35 -37.86
CA ALA A 561 5.69 -4.58 -38.62
C ALA A 561 7.13 -4.84 -38.13
N ILE A 562 7.36 -4.90 -36.81
CA ILE A 562 8.65 -5.24 -36.20
C ILE A 562 9.10 -6.64 -36.65
N TRP A 563 8.21 -7.63 -36.60
CA TRP A 563 8.52 -9.00 -37.00
C TRP A 563 8.81 -9.13 -38.51
N GLU A 564 8.03 -8.44 -39.36
CA GLU A 564 8.29 -8.38 -40.80
C GLU A 564 9.61 -7.65 -41.10
N VAL A 565 9.94 -6.56 -40.40
CA VAL A 565 11.21 -5.83 -40.58
C VAL A 565 12.42 -6.64 -40.12
N ASN A 566 12.35 -7.32 -38.97
CA ASN A 566 13.44 -8.19 -38.53
C ASN A 566 13.64 -9.38 -39.50
N SER A 567 12.57 -9.86 -40.13
CA SER A 567 12.66 -10.83 -41.23
C SER A 567 13.31 -10.23 -42.50
N ILE A 568 12.98 -8.99 -42.86
CA ILE A 568 13.63 -8.25 -43.96
C ILE A 568 15.11 -8.00 -43.65
N LEU A 569 15.49 -7.59 -42.43
CA LEU A 569 16.87 -7.38 -42.00
C LEU A 569 17.69 -8.67 -42.13
N ASN A 570 17.13 -9.82 -41.76
CA ASN A 570 17.77 -11.12 -41.96
C ASN A 570 17.93 -11.50 -43.44
N LEU A 571 16.98 -11.15 -44.31
CA LEU A 571 17.08 -11.34 -45.75
C LEU A 571 18.11 -10.39 -46.39
N VAL A 572 18.14 -9.11 -45.98
CA VAL A 572 19.13 -8.09 -46.34
C VAL A 572 20.55 -8.53 -45.96
N LYS A 573 20.72 -9.11 -44.76
CA LYS A 573 21.98 -9.73 -44.29
C LYS A 573 22.47 -10.84 -45.22
N GLY A 574 21.58 -11.60 -45.86
CA GLY A 574 21.95 -12.63 -46.84
C GLY A 574 22.42 -12.09 -48.20
N ILE A 575 22.02 -10.88 -48.58
CA ILE A 575 22.20 -10.36 -49.97
C ILE A 575 23.28 -9.29 -50.06
N LEU A 576 23.45 -8.45 -49.03
CA LEU A 576 24.39 -7.33 -49.08
C LEU A 576 25.86 -7.76 -48.93
N PRO A 577 26.81 -7.15 -49.68
CA PRO A 577 28.24 -7.24 -49.38
C PRO A 577 28.60 -6.55 -48.05
N THR A 578 29.82 -6.73 -47.56
CA THR A 578 30.24 -6.26 -46.23
C THR A 578 30.19 -4.73 -46.05
N LYS A 579 30.56 -3.93 -47.07
CA LYS A 579 30.55 -2.46 -46.98
C LYS A 579 29.18 -1.83 -46.65
N PRO A 580 28.08 -2.10 -47.38
CA PRO A 580 26.76 -1.56 -47.03
C PRO A 580 26.23 -2.04 -45.68
N LYS A 581 26.57 -3.26 -45.25
CA LYS A 581 26.22 -3.76 -43.91
C LYS A 581 26.75 -2.83 -42.81
N PHE A 582 27.98 -2.34 -42.93
CA PHE A 582 28.53 -1.37 -41.96
C PHE A 582 27.78 -0.01 -41.97
N LYS A 583 27.26 0.44 -43.11
CA LYS A 583 26.49 1.70 -43.20
C LYS A 583 25.11 1.56 -42.54
N ILE A 584 24.40 0.45 -42.80
CA ILE A 584 23.16 0.10 -42.07
C ILE A 584 23.45 -0.04 -40.58
N MET A 585 24.51 -0.78 -40.20
CA MET A 585 24.88 -0.97 -38.79
C MET A 585 25.20 0.34 -38.06
N GLY A 586 25.78 1.34 -38.73
CA GLY A 586 25.98 2.67 -38.15
C GLY A 586 24.64 3.32 -37.81
N ILE A 587 23.80 3.51 -38.82
CA ILE A 587 22.49 4.17 -38.68
C ILE A 587 21.61 3.43 -37.65
N LEU A 588 21.50 2.11 -37.72
CA LEU A 588 20.69 1.34 -36.76
C LEU A 588 21.29 1.32 -35.36
N ARG A 589 22.62 1.40 -35.18
CA ARG A 589 23.24 1.47 -33.85
C ARG A 589 22.99 2.82 -33.18
N ASP A 590 22.98 3.90 -33.96
CA ASP A 590 22.69 5.25 -33.48
C ASP A 590 21.19 5.42 -33.15
N VAL A 591 20.31 4.74 -33.89
CA VAL A 591 18.83 4.81 -33.73
C VAL A 591 18.28 3.85 -32.65
N LEU A 592 18.72 2.58 -32.63
CA LEU A 592 18.07 1.56 -31.79
C LEU A 592 18.52 1.60 -30.33
N ASN A 593 19.64 2.27 -30.03
CA ASN A 593 20.16 2.57 -28.68
C ASN A 593 20.32 1.36 -27.73
N ASP A 594 20.31 0.14 -28.28
CA ASP A 594 20.27 -1.12 -27.53
C ASP A 594 21.62 -1.41 -26.85
N GLY A 595 21.62 -1.48 -25.51
CA GLY A 595 22.85 -1.51 -24.70
C GLY A 595 23.66 -2.80 -24.73
N ASN A 596 23.23 -3.81 -25.48
CA ASN A 596 23.79 -5.16 -25.42
C ASN A 596 24.76 -5.43 -26.60
N LYS A 597 26.07 -5.39 -26.32
CA LYS A 597 27.14 -5.60 -27.32
C LYS A 597 27.65 -7.04 -27.42
N ASN A 598 27.08 -8.01 -26.70
CA ASN A 598 27.60 -9.39 -26.68
C ASN A 598 27.26 -10.26 -27.91
N THR A 599 26.83 -9.65 -29.02
CA THR A 599 26.84 -10.34 -30.32
C THR A 599 28.20 -10.17 -31.00
N GLU A 600 29.14 -11.09 -30.75
CA GLU A 600 30.38 -11.27 -31.55
C GLU A 600 30.09 -11.82 -32.96
N GLY A 601 29.03 -11.31 -33.61
CA GLY A 601 28.55 -11.77 -34.90
C GLY A 601 28.18 -10.61 -35.81
N ILE A 602 28.27 -10.85 -37.12
CA ILE A 602 27.84 -9.90 -38.17
C ILE A 602 26.31 -9.96 -38.31
N SER A 603 25.60 -9.70 -37.20
CA SER A 603 24.15 -9.54 -37.13
C SER A 603 23.80 -8.06 -37.20
N LEU A 604 22.80 -7.72 -38.03
CA LEU A 604 22.14 -6.42 -37.93
C LEU A 604 21.37 -6.38 -36.61
N PRO A 605 21.37 -5.26 -35.87
CA PRO A 605 20.57 -5.14 -34.66
C PRO A 605 19.09 -5.24 -35.00
N GLU A 606 18.36 -6.03 -34.21
CA GLU A 606 16.92 -6.23 -34.37
C GLU A 606 16.14 -5.08 -33.73
N VAL A 607 15.03 -4.69 -34.35
CA VAL A 607 14.11 -3.71 -33.76
C VAL A 607 13.35 -4.40 -32.62
N LYS A 608 13.35 -3.79 -31.43
CA LYS A 608 12.55 -4.21 -30.28
C LYS A 608 11.48 -3.17 -29.96
N GLY A 609 10.26 -3.66 -29.72
CA GLY A 609 9.15 -2.85 -29.21
C GLY A 609 9.16 -2.73 -27.69
N SER A 610 8.39 -1.78 -27.18
CA SER A 610 8.30 -1.37 -25.77
C SER A 610 7.43 -2.26 -24.87
N GLY A 611 6.85 -3.33 -25.40
CA GLY A 611 5.87 -4.20 -24.73
C GLY A 611 4.49 -4.10 -25.36
N ARG A 612 3.61 -5.07 -25.11
CA ARG A 612 2.18 -5.06 -25.50
C ARG A 612 1.50 -3.83 -24.90
N LEU A 613 1.17 -2.84 -25.74
CA LEU A 613 0.47 -1.61 -25.35
C LEU A 613 -1.03 -1.80 -25.57
N THR A 614 -1.82 -1.73 -24.50
CA THR A 614 -3.27 -1.90 -24.54
C THR A 614 -4.00 -0.74 -23.86
N TYR A 615 -5.24 -0.49 -24.28
CA TYR A 615 -6.18 0.29 -23.46
C TYR A 615 -7.45 -0.51 -23.23
N HIS A 616 -8.07 -0.26 -22.09
CA HIS A 616 -9.27 -0.91 -21.60
C HIS A 616 -10.35 0.17 -21.49
N VAL A 617 -11.47 0.00 -22.18
CA VAL A 617 -12.59 0.96 -22.13
C VAL A 617 -13.74 0.31 -21.37
N ALA A 618 -14.23 0.98 -20.33
CA ALA A 618 -15.46 0.58 -19.65
C ALA A 618 -16.66 1.33 -20.25
N THR A 619 -17.64 0.57 -20.74
CA THR A 619 -18.86 1.12 -21.34
C THR A 619 -20.11 0.55 -20.69
N LEU A 620 -21.07 1.41 -20.39
CA LEU A 620 -22.37 1.06 -19.83
C LEU A 620 -23.45 1.71 -20.69
N ASN A 621 -24.34 0.92 -21.29
CA ASN A 621 -25.35 1.40 -22.25
C ASN A 621 -24.79 2.25 -23.41
N GLY A 622 -23.54 2.01 -23.82
CA GLY A 622 -22.84 2.80 -24.83
C GLY A 622 -22.24 4.12 -24.33
N GLN A 623 -22.49 4.54 -23.09
CA GLN A 623 -21.74 5.62 -22.45
C GLN A 623 -20.37 5.09 -21.99
N MET A 624 -19.29 5.79 -22.34
CA MET A 624 -17.96 5.51 -21.80
C MET A 624 -17.87 6.06 -20.39
N LEU A 625 -17.48 5.19 -19.44
CA LEU A 625 -17.32 5.54 -18.04
C LEU A 625 -15.85 5.76 -17.66
N ALA A 626 -14.93 5.03 -18.30
CA ALA A 626 -13.50 5.08 -18.00
C ALA A 626 -12.62 4.52 -19.12
N VAL A 627 -11.36 4.93 -19.13
CA VAL A 627 -10.31 4.37 -20.01
C VAL A 627 -9.02 4.17 -19.21
N SER A 628 -8.51 2.94 -19.17
CA SER A 628 -7.24 2.59 -18.49
C SER A 628 -6.21 2.14 -19.53
N TYR A 629 -4.99 2.67 -19.45
CA TYR A 629 -3.88 2.35 -20.38
C TYR A 629 -2.89 1.40 -19.69
N LYS A 630 -2.37 0.40 -20.42
CA LYS A 630 -1.48 -0.63 -19.86
C LYS A 630 -0.31 -1.00 -20.80
N VAL A 631 0.84 -1.38 -20.21
CA VAL A 631 1.99 -2.04 -20.89
C VAL A 631 2.24 -3.38 -20.24
N GLU A 632 2.20 -4.47 -21.02
CA GLU A 632 2.36 -5.84 -20.49
C GLU A 632 1.45 -6.13 -19.26
N GLY A 633 0.26 -5.54 -19.25
CA GLY A 633 -0.71 -5.65 -18.14
C GLY A 633 -0.53 -4.63 -17.00
N ARG A 634 0.59 -3.91 -16.90
CA ARG A 634 0.79 -2.86 -15.88
C ARG A 634 0.12 -1.56 -16.29
N LYS A 635 -0.58 -0.90 -15.36
CA LYS A 635 -1.22 0.41 -15.57
C LYS A 635 -0.14 1.49 -15.81
N ILE A 636 -0.36 2.33 -16.82
CA ILE A 636 0.49 3.49 -17.15
C ILE A 636 -0.38 4.69 -17.52
N THR A 637 0.22 5.89 -17.61
CA THR A 637 -0.51 7.08 -18.07
C THR A 637 -0.71 7.08 -19.59
N ARG A 638 -1.73 7.82 -20.06
CA ARG A 638 -1.91 8.10 -21.50
C ARG A 638 -0.65 8.69 -22.14
N ARG A 639 0.03 9.60 -21.43
CA ARG A 639 1.27 10.26 -21.91
C ARG A 639 2.39 9.25 -22.09
N GLU A 640 2.59 8.34 -21.15
CA GLU A 640 3.53 7.24 -21.29
C GLU A 640 3.20 6.35 -22.50
N LEU A 641 1.93 5.95 -22.69
CA LEU A 641 1.57 5.06 -23.80
C LEU A 641 1.86 5.72 -25.15
N VAL A 642 1.45 6.98 -25.32
CA VAL A 642 1.78 7.77 -26.52
C VAL A 642 3.30 7.90 -26.70
N ARG A 643 4.07 8.11 -25.63
CA ARG A 643 5.54 8.19 -25.66
C ARG A 643 6.19 6.87 -26.10
N HIS A 644 5.77 5.74 -25.53
CA HIS A 644 6.25 4.40 -25.90
C HIS A 644 5.95 4.09 -27.37
N LEU A 645 4.70 4.34 -27.78
CA LEU A 645 4.26 4.13 -29.16
C LEU A 645 5.01 5.05 -30.14
N ALA A 646 5.19 6.33 -29.82
CA ALA A 646 5.92 7.29 -30.64
C ALA A 646 7.42 6.94 -30.75
N SER A 647 8.02 6.44 -29.68
CA SER A 647 9.41 5.95 -29.67
C SER A 647 9.57 4.75 -30.61
N ASP A 648 8.71 3.74 -30.50
CA ASP A 648 8.78 2.55 -31.36
C ASP A 648 8.46 2.86 -32.83
N LEU A 649 7.50 3.76 -33.09
CA LEU A 649 7.22 4.26 -34.45
C LEU A 649 8.44 5.00 -35.02
N SER A 650 9.13 5.82 -34.23
CA SER A 650 10.34 6.53 -34.67
C SER A 650 11.49 5.57 -34.98
N LYS A 651 11.74 4.56 -34.13
CA LYS A 651 12.70 3.47 -34.40
C LYS A 651 12.34 2.70 -35.68
N MET A 652 11.05 2.43 -35.89
CA MET A 652 10.54 1.72 -37.05
C MET A 652 10.76 2.51 -38.34
N MET A 653 10.36 3.79 -38.36
CA MET A 653 10.54 4.71 -39.49
C MET A 653 12.01 4.81 -39.88
N ALA A 654 12.90 5.12 -38.93
CA ALA A 654 14.33 5.22 -39.19
C ALA A 654 14.96 3.88 -39.65
N THR A 655 14.41 2.73 -39.22
CA THR A 655 14.83 1.42 -39.72
C THR A 655 14.38 1.18 -41.16
N MET A 656 13.13 1.50 -41.50
CA MET A 656 12.62 1.42 -42.88
C MET A 656 13.42 2.33 -43.81
N ASP A 657 13.63 3.58 -43.43
CA ASP A 657 14.41 4.57 -44.20
C ASP A 657 15.86 4.11 -44.42
N ALA A 658 16.49 3.49 -43.42
CA ALA A 658 17.84 2.94 -43.55
C ALA A 658 17.91 1.75 -44.53
N ILE A 659 16.90 0.87 -44.50
CA ILE A 659 16.77 -0.25 -45.45
C ILE A 659 16.52 0.30 -46.86
N GLU A 660 15.54 1.18 -47.03
CA GLU A 660 15.14 1.75 -48.33
C GLU A 660 16.29 2.55 -48.96
N THR A 661 16.93 3.43 -48.20
CA THR A 661 18.11 4.19 -48.64
C THR A 661 19.24 3.27 -49.09
N THR A 662 19.49 2.17 -48.39
CA THR A 662 20.57 1.24 -48.75
C THR A 662 20.20 0.39 -49.97
N VAL A 663 18.95 -0.05 -50.07
CA VAL A 663 18.41 -0.79 -51.24
C VAL A 663 18.39 0.10 -52.49
N GLN A 664 18.15 1.40 -52.35
CA GLN A 664 18.27 2.32 -53.47
C GLN A 664 19.73 2.52 -53.86
N GLN A 665 20.59 2.95 -52.92
CA GLN A 665 21.99 3.30 -53.18
C GLN A 665 22.85 2.14 -53.73
N HIS A 666 22.53 0.88 -53.41
CA HIS A 666 23.34 -0.27 -53.86
C HIS A 666 22.79 -1.01 -55.07
N PHE A 667 21.54 -0.78 -55.48
CA PHE A 667 20.89 -1.57 -56.52
C PHE A 667 20.35 -0.74 -57.70
N GLU A 668 20.71 0.55 -57.78
CA GLU A 668 20.54 1.39 -58.99
C GLU A 668 21.68 1.23 -60.02
N GLU A 669 22.80 0.59 -59.67
CA GLU A 669 23.91 0.36 -60.60
C GLU A 669 23.55 -0.70 -61.67
N LYS A 670 23.83 -0.39 -62.95
CA LYS A 670 23.20 -1.04 -64.11
C LYS A 670 23.44 -2.56 -64.31
N ASN A 671 24.38 -3.18 -63.60
CA ASN A 671 24.82 -4.56 -63.86
C ASN A 671 24.39 -5.53 -62.74
N MET A 672 23.13 -5.96 -62.76
CA MET A 672 22.57 -6.85 -61.74
C MET A 672 21.99 -8.14 -62.30
N ASN A 673 22.39 -9.27 -61.70
CA ASN A 673 21.84 -10.59 -62.01
C ASN A 673 20.33 -10.68 -61.72
N ASP A 674 19.58 -11.40 -62.56
CA ASP A 674 18.11 -11.45 -62.47
C ASP A 674 17.60 -12.10 -61.17
N ARG A 675 18.37 -13.04 -60.59
CA ARG A 675 18.09 -13.58 -59.25
C ARG A 675 18.13 -12.49 -58.16
N THR A 676 19.04 -11.54 -58.27
CA THR A 676 19.14 -10.38 -57.36
C THR A 676 17.96 -9.44 -57.58
N ARG A 677 17.61 -9.13 -58.85
CA ARG A 677 16.42 -8.33 -59.22
C ARG A 677 15.12 -8.89 -58.63
N LEU A 678 14.88 -10.20 -58.79
CA LEU A 678 13.71 -10.86 -58.23
C LEU A 678 13.66 -10.74 -56.70
N THR A 679 14.81 -10.81 -56.03
CA THR A 679 14.91 -10.74 -54.58
C THR A 679 14.70 -9.32 -54.06
N ILE A 680 15.21 -8.29 -54.77
CA ILE A 680 14.92 -6.88 -54.48
C ILE A 680 13.44 -6.57 -54.67
N HIS A 681 12.80 -7.12 -55.71
CA HIS A 681 11.37 -6.94 -55.93
C HIS A 681 10.54 -7.53 -54.77
N LYS A 682 10.90 -8.73 -54.30
CA LYS A 682 10.30 -9.33 -53.09
C LYS A 682 10.53 -8.47 -51.85
N LEU A 683 11.72 -7.92 -51.68
CA LEU A 683 12.07 -7.04 -50.56
C LEU A 683 11.25 -5.75 -50.58
N ARG A 684 11.15 -5.05 -51.73
CA ARG A 684 10.31 -3.85 -51.88
C ARG A 684 8.83 -4.14 -51.63
N ALA A 685 8.33 -5.29 -52.08
CA ALA A 685 6.96 -5.72 -51.78
C ALA A 685 6.74 -5.98 -50.27
N ALA A 686 7.71 -6.59 -49.59
CA ALA A 686 7.68 -6.79 -48.14
C ALA A 686 7.76 -5.46 -47.37
N LEU A 687 8.66 -4.54 -47.77
CA LEU A 687 8.74 -3.19 -47.18
C LEU A 687 7.41 -2.43 -47.37
N GLY A 688 6.73 -2.60 -48.50
CA GLY A 688 5.38 -2.05 -48.73
C GLY A 688 4.28 -2.68 -47.86
N SER A 689 4.48 -3.89 -47.33
CA SER A 689 3.62 -4.48 -46.29
C SER A 689 3.86 -3.78 -44.94
N VAL A 690 5.12 -3.66 -44.54
CA VAL A 690 5.54 -2.95 -43.32
C VAL A 690 5.02 -1.51 -43.30
N TRP A 691 5.20 -0.75 -44.38
CA TRP A 691 4.70 0.62 -44.50
C TRP A 691 3.17 0.73 -44.30
N ARG A 692 2.41 -0.31 -44.67
CA ARG A 692 0.95 -0.37 -44.45
C ARG A 692 0.62 -0.64 -42.99
N LEU A 693 1.34 -1.57 -42.35
CA LEU A 693 1.19 -1.88 -40.92
C LEU A 693 1.60 -0.68 -40.04
N TYR A 694 2.66 0.03 -40.41
CA TYR A 694 3.10 1.27 -39.78
C TYR A 694 2.00 2.35 -39.83
N ARG A 695 1.41 2.60 -41.01
CA ARG A 695 0.28 3.54 -41.14
C ARG A 695 -0.93 3.13 -40.30
N LEU A 696 -1.25 1.83 -40.24
CA LEU A 696 -2.34 1.33 -39.40
C LEU A 696 -2.06 1.54 -37.89
N ALA A 697 -0.80 1.43 -37.45
CA ALA A 697 -0.41 1.77 -36.09
C ALA A 697 -0.55 3.27 -35.78
N GLU A 698 -0.16 4.16 -36.70
CA GLU A 698 -0.35 5.60 -36.57
C GLU A 698 -1.84 5.99 -36.59
N GLU A 699 -2.67 5.35 -37.41
CA GLU A 699 -4.13 5.51 -37.35
C GLU A 699 -4.73 5.05 -36.02
N ASN A 700 -4.21 3.96 -35.44
CA ASN A 700 -4.67 3.46 -34.14
C ASN A 700 -4.27 4.42 -33.00
N LYS A 701 -3.07 4.98 -33.06
CA LYS A 701 -2.63 6.08 -32.17
C LYS A 701 -3.59 7.27 -32.26
N GLN A 702 -3.90 7.75 -33.46
CA GLN A 702 -4.84 8.87 -33.66
C GLN A 702 -6.28 8.55 -33.23
N LYS A 703 -6.74 7.29 -33.38
CA LYS A 703 -8.05 6.85 -32.86
C LYS A 703 -8.08 6.88 -31.34
N MET A 704 -7.02 6.41 -30.69
CA MET A 704 -6.87 6.45 -29.23
C MET A 704 -6.75 7.89 -28.70
N GLU A 705 -6.05 8.78 -29.40
CA GLU A 705 -5.91 10.18 -29.00
C GLU A 705 -7.25 10.97 -29.00
N LYS A 706 -8.29 10.45 -29.67
CA LYS A 706 -9.65 11.04 -29.69
C LYS A 706 -10.47 10.75 -28.43
N TYR A 707 -10.04 9.82 -27.56
CA TYR A 707 -10.72 9.67 -26.27
C TYR A 707 -10.52 10.93 -25.42
N SER A 708 -11.58 11.38 -24.75
CA SER A 708 -11.55 12.61 -23.95
C SER A 708 -10.56 12.47 -22.80
N THR A 709 -9.79 13.52 -22.53
CA THR A 709 -8.93 13.63 -21.34
C THR A 709 -9.73 13.75 -20.03
N GLN A 710 -11.05 13.93 -20.12
CA GLN A 710 -11.97 14.04 -18.97
C GLN A 710 -12.48 12.68 -18.47
N LEU A 711 -12.17 11.57 -19.16
CA LEU A 711 -12.52 10.23 -18.67
C LEU A 711 -11.45 9.78 -17.67
N GLY A 712 -11.88 9.41 -16.47
CA GLY A 712 -11.00 8.83 -15.45
C GLY A 712 -10.53 7.42 -15.81
N ASP A 713 -9.54 6.93 -15.06
CA ASP A 713 -8.98 5.58 -15.21
C ASP A 713 -9.93 4.46 -14.75
N GLU A 714 -10.97 4.80 -13.99
CA GLU A 714 -11.87 3.87 -13.29
C GLU A 714 -13.34 4.16 -13.54
N PRO A 715 -14.20 3.15 -13.73
CA PRO A 715 -15.64 3.36 -13.92
C PRO A 715 -16.37 3.60 -12.58
N ILE A 716 -15.77 3.24 -11.44
CA ILE A 716 -16.34 3.36 -10.10
C ILE A 716 -15.72 4.57 -9.38
N SER A 717 -16.56 5.56 -9.04
CA SER A 717 -16.16 6.77 -8.31
C SER A 717 -16.10 6.54 -6.80
N LYS A 718 -17.00 5.72 -6.24
CA LYS A 718 -17.05 5.38 -4.80
C LYS A 718 -17.77 4.07 -4.55
N VAL A 719 -17.28 3.24 -3.62
CA VAL A 719 -18.05 2.10 -3.11
C VAL A 719 -18.84 2.53 -1.86
N LEU A 720 -20.12 2.16 -1.83
CA LEU A 720 -21.02 2.27 -0.69
C LEU A 720 -21.16 0.89 -0.06
N TYR A 721 -20.15 0.55 0.74
CA TYR A 721 -20.30 -0.53 1.70
C TYR A 721 -21.45 -0.21 2.66
N PRO A 722 -22.25 -1.20 3.08
CA PRO A 722 -23.01 -1.07 4.31
C PRO A 722 -21.98 -0.90 5.41
N ILE A 723 -21.72 0.36 5.80
CA ILE A 723 -20.81 0.68 6.90
C ILE A 723 -21.33 -0.09 8.09
N GLY A 724 -20.45 -0.89 8.73
CA GLY A 724 -20.78 -1.63 9.93
C GLY A 724 -21.56 -0.73 10.88
N SER A 725 -22.64 -1.27 11.44
CA SER A 725 -23.68 -0.53 12.16
C SER A 725 -23.15 0.61 13.03
N ASP A 726 -23.92 1.68 13.19
CA ASP A 726 -23.63 2.85 14.06
C ASP A 726 -23.27 2.48 15.53
N GLU A 727 -23.39 1.20 15.84
CA GLU A 727 -22.96 0.49 17.02
C GLU A 727 -21.49 0.06 16.86
N THR A 728 -20.58 1.02 16.99
CA THR A 728 -19.41 0.76 17.85
C THR A 728 -19.82 1.16 19.26
N PRO A 729 -20.55 0.29 20.00
CA PRO A 729 -20.97 0.62 21.35
C PRO A 729 -19.73 0.85 22.20
N LEU A 730 -19.87 1.71 23.22
CA LEU A 730 -18.78 2.00 24.14
C LEU A 730 -18.35 0.71 24.85
N GLY A 731 -17.29 0.07 24.34
CA GLY A 731 -16.71 -1.13 24.90
C GLY A 731 -16.37 -0.87 26.36
N VAL A 732 -17.06 -1.55 27.27
CA VAL A 732 -16.80 -1.35 28.69
C VAL A 732 -15.52 -2.08 29.03
N TRP A 733 -14.51 -1.28 29.35
CA TRP A 733 -13.21 -1.78 29.74
C TRP A 733 -13.14 -2.05 31.24
N ASN A 734 -12.99 -3.32 31.57
CA ASN A 734 -12.72 -3.83 32.91
C ASN A 734 -11.20 -3.84 33.12
N ASP A 735 -10.72 -3.14 34.15
CA ASP A 735 -9.29 -3.10 34.42
C ASP A 735 -8.81 -4.48 34.89
N TYR A 736 -7.74 -4.98 34.25
CA TYR A 736 -7.12 -6.26 34.53
C TYR A 736 -5.60 -6.14 34.46
N ARG A 737 -4.89 -7.14 34.97
CA ARG A 737 -3.46 -7.34 34.74
C ARG A 737 -3.22 -8.80 34.38
N ALA A 738 -2.29 -9.05 33.47
CA ALA A 738 -1.93 -10.38 33.05
C ALA A 738 -0.40 -10.55 33.06
N TRP A 739 0.12 -11.69 33.50
CA TRP A 739 1.56 -11.99 33.44
C TRP A 739 1.83 -13.50 33.37
N PHE A 740 2.94 -13.87 32.73
CA PHE A 740 3.33 -15.26 32.48
C PHE A 740 4.45 -15.74 33.40
N VAL A 741 4.34 -16.96 33.93
CA VAL A 741 5.39 -17.64 34.71
C VAL A 741 5.93 -18.84 33.94
N GLY A 742 7.08 -18.64 33.29
CA GLY A 742 7.62 -19.56 32.29
C GLY A 742 8.25 -20.85 32.78
N GLY A 743 8.45 -21.03 34.09
CA GLY A 743 8.84 -22.33 34.64
C GLY A 743 7.73 -23.39 34.53
N ASP A 744 6.46 -22.93 34.61
CA ASP A 744 5.32 -23.80 34.87
C ASP A 744 4.20 -23.69 33.80
N ASN A 745 4.41 -22.84 32.79
CA ASN A 745 3.46 -22.46 31.73
C ASN A 745 2.19 -21.74 32.22
N VAL A 746 2.22 -21.07 33.38
CA VAL A 746 1.01 -20.47 33.97
C VAL A 746 0.87 -19.00 33.58
N LEU A 747 -0.30 -18.65 33.02
CA LEU A 747 -0.79 -17.27 32.87
C LEU A 747 -1.59 -16.88 34.12
N TYR A 748 -1.18 -15.80 34.77
CA TYR A 748 -1.97 -15.18 35.82
C TYR A 748 -2.82 -14.05 35.26
N ILE A 749 -4.06 -13.93 35.75
CA ILE A 749 -4.93 -12.79 35.48
C ILE A 749 -5.46 -12.24 36.80
N GLU A 750 -5.19 -10.98 37.10
CA GLU A 750 -5.75 -10.23 38.24
C GLU A 750 -6.85 -9.31 37.70
N SER A 751 -8.11 -9.59 38.02
CA SER A 751 -9.27 -8.80 37.55
C SER A 751 -10.54 -9.03 38.40
N GLN A 752 -11.70 -8.55 37.93
CA GLN A 752 -12.98 -8.85 38.57
C GLN A 752 -13.48 -10.24 38.17
N ARG A 753 -13.79 -11.09 39.14
CA ARG A 753 -14.52 -12.34 38.93
C ARG A 753 -16.02 -12.13 39.11
N ARG A 754 -16.82 -12.87 38.35
CA ARG A 754 -18.29 -12.94 38.47
C ARG A 754 -18.78 -14.37 38.26
N VAL A 755 -20.02 -14.61 38.66
CA VAL A 755 -20.78 -15.83 38.34
C VAL A 755 -21.98 -15.42 37.50
N VAL A 756 -22.25 -16.11 36.40
CA VAL A 756 -23.36 -15.83 35.48
C VAL A 756 -24.68 -16.22 36.14
N LYS A 757 -25.65 -15.31 36.17
CA LYS A 757 -26.98 -15.52 36.78
C LYS A 757 -28.05 -15.86 35.77
N THR A 758 -28.03 -15.16 34.64
CA THR A 758 -28.95 -15.38 33.52
C THR A 758 -28.23 -15.05 32.23
N VAL A 759 -28.43 -15.90 31.23
CA VAL A 759 -28.09 -15.62 29.83
C VAL A 759 -29.41 -15.64 29.06
N THR A 760 -29.63 -14.62 28.22
CA THR A 760 -30.83 -14.51 27.38
C THR A 760 -30.42 -14.01 26.00
N TRP A 761 -30.52 -14.87 24.99
CA TRP A 761 -30.29 -14.48 23.60
C TRP A 761 -31.34 -13.45 23.14
N LYS A 762 -30.86 -12.34 22.55
CA LYS A 762 -31.70 -11.27 21.97
C LYS A 762 -31.82 -11.39 20.46
N GLU A 763 -30.69 -11.69 19.83
CA GLU A 763 -30.47 -11.87 18.39
C GLU A 763 -29.45 -13.00 18.22
N ALA A 764 -29.28 -13.52 17.01
CA ALA A 764 -28.37 -14.65 16.72
C ALA A 764 -26.89 -14.40 17.10
N SER A 765 -26.50 -13.17 17.41
CA SER A 765 -25.14 -12.75 17.77
C SER A 765 -25.03 -11.97 19.09
N VAL A 766 -26.12 -11.79 19.83
CA VAL A 766 -26.13 -10.93 21.04
C VAL A 766 -26.82 -11.62 22.22
N MET A 767 -26.04 -11.86 23.27
CA MET A 767 -26.48 -12.35 24.57
C MET A 767 -26.72 -11.18 25.53
N GLU A 768 -27.88 -11.12 26.20
CA GLU A 768 -28.08 -10.33 27.41
C GLU A 768 -27.68 -11.15 28.64
N VAL A 769 -26.71 -10.66 29.42
CA VAL A 769 -26.13 -11.37 30.57
C VAL A 769 -26.27 -10.54 31.84
N MET A 770 -26.66 -11.20 32.93
CA MET A 770 -26.60 -10.65 34.29
C MET A 770 -25.74 -11.54 35.17
N PHE A 771 -25.01 -10.95 36.10
CA PHE A 771 -24.16 -11.66 37.06
C PHE A 771 -24.83 -11.77 38.44
N HIS A 772 -24.40 -12.73 39.25
CA HIS A 772 -24.70 -12.77 40.67
C HIS A 772 -23.99 -11.61 41.39
N GLU A 773 -24.65 -11.05 42.40
CA GLU A 773 -24.04 -10.12 43.35
C GLU A 773 -23.15 -10.92 44.32
N ASP A 774 -22.01 -10.37 44.70
CA ASP A 774 -21.05 -11.08 45.57
C ASP A 774 -21.70 -11.40 46.93
N GLU A 775 -21.68 -12.68 47.35
CA GLU A 775 -22.43 -13.21 48.51
C GLU A 775 -22.08 -12.58 49.88
N GLY A 776 -21.12 -11.66 49.92
CA GLY A 776 -20.65 -10.96 51.12
C GLY A 776 -21.17 -9.54 51.34
N ARG A 777 -22.01 -8.97 50.45
CA ARG A 777 -22.57 -7.60 50.65
C ARG A 777 -24.10 -7.58 50.63
N ALA A 778 -24.67 -6.87 51.60
CA ALA A 778 -26.10 -6.55 51.60
C ALA A 778 -26.44 -5.64 50.41
N ALA A 779 -27.08 -6.22 49.40
CA ALA A 779 -27.39 -5.54 48.14
C ALA A 779 -28.19 -4.25 48.36
N THR A 780 -27.71 -3.14 47.79
CA THR A 780 -28.56 -1.95 47.67
C THR A 780 -29.59 -2.20 46.56
N PRO A 781 -30.87 -1.78 46.68
CA PRO A 781 -31.92 -2.02 45.66
C PRO A 781 -31.70 -1.36 44.29
N HIS A 782 -30.50 -0.87 44.00
CA HIS A 782 -30.13 -0.12 42.81
C HIS A 782 -28.94 -0.74 42.03
N GLU A 783 -28.21 -1.70 42.60
CA GLU A 783 -27.13 -2.43 41.89
C GLU A 783 -27.67 -3.66 41.11
N GLN A 784 -28.82 -4.18 41.53
CA GLN A 784 -29.54 -5.39 41.03
C GLN A 784 -29.92 -5.42 39.52
N ARG A 785 -29.47 -4.48 38.69
CA ARG A 785 -29.92 -4.32 37.29
C ARG A 785 -28.84 -3.90 36.30
N THR A 786 -27.57 -4.17 36.57
CA THR A 786 -26.52 -3.97 35.55
C THR A 786 -26.55 -5.13 34.57
N LYS A 787 -27.02 -4.88 33.34
CA LYS A 787 -27.04 -5.87 32.25
C LYS A 787 -25.84 -5.67 31.35
N TYR A 788 -25.21 -6.76 30.95
CA TYR A 788 -24.13 -6.79 29.98
C TYR A 788 -24.69 -7.33 28.65
N PHE A 789 -24.25 -6.76 27.54
CA PHE A 789 -24.47 -7.32 26.21
C PHE A 789 -23.16 -7.93 25.74
N LEU A 790 -23.19 -9.20 25.39
CA LEU A 790 -22.02 -9.96 24.93
C LEU A 790 -22.25 -10.47 23.49
N THR A 791 -21.16 -10.58 22.74
CA THR A 791 -21.12 -11.15 21.38
C THR A 791 -19.96 -12.14 21.30
N PRO A 792 -20.16 -13.35 20.74
CA PRO A 792 -19.09 -14.31 20.44
C PRO A 792 -17.98 -13.72 19.56
N LEU A 793 -16.79 -14.32 19.58
CA LEU A 793 -15.68 -13.91 18.69
C LEU A 793 -15.78 -14.50 17.27
N GLY A 794 -16.51 -15.61 17.13
CA GLY A 794 -16.82 -16.28 15.87
C GLY A 794 -18.30 -16.19 15.50
N LYS A 795 -18.68 -16.76 14.34
CA LYS A 795 -20.08 -17.03 14.00
C LYS A 795 -20.40 -18.44 14.54
N LEU A 796 -21.48 -18.57 15.30
CA LEU A 796 -21.93 -19.85 15.85
C LEU A 796 -22.93 -20.52 14.93
N GLN A 797 -22.97 -21.85 14.98
CA GLN A 797 -24.12 -22.64 14.53
C GLN A 797 -25.23 -22.64 15.60
N GLU A 798 -26.45 -23.02 15.21
CA GLU A 798 -27.62 -22.93 16.12
C GLU A 798 -27.47 -23.84 17.34
N ASP A 799 -26.79 -24.98 17.20
CA ASP A 799 -26.52 -26.00 18.22
C ASP A 799 -25.35 -25.63 19.17
N GLU A 800 -24.39 -24.82 18.73
CA GLU A 800 -23.25 -24.37 19.55
C GLU A 800 -23.63 -23.28 20.58
N SER A 801 -24.81 -22.65 20.39
CA SER A 801 -25.27 -21.48 21.17
C SER A 801 -25.47 -21.73 22.68
N GLU A 802 -25.66 -22.98 23.10
CA GLU A 802 -25.76 -23.37 24.52
C GLU A 802 -24.40 -23.73 25.15
N GLU A 803 -23.30 -23.77 24.40
CA GLU A 803 -21.96 -24.13 24.90
C GLU A 803 -21.10 -22.91 25.25
N GLU A 804 -21.42 -21.76 24.66
CA GLU A 804 -20.64 -20.51 24.80
C GLU A 804 -20.73 -19.83 26.17
N LEU A 805 -21.91 -19.84 26.80
CA LEU A 805 -22.14 -19.28 28.14
C LEU A 805 -23.41 -19.84 28.77
N ARG A 806 -23.27 -20.39 29.98
CA ARG A 806 -24.36 -20.99 30.76
C ARG A 806 -24.61 -20.21 32.07
N PRO A 807 -25.82 -20.30 32.64
CA PRO A 807 -26.04 -19.94 34.05
C PRO A 807 -25.06 -20.69 34.97
N ASP A 808 -24.70 -20.06 36.08
CA ASP A 808 -23.72 -20.52 37.07
C ASP A 808 -22.25 -20.62 36.60
N ASP A 809 -21.95 -20.32 35.32
CA ASP A 809 -20.57 -20.22 34.82
C ASP A 809 -19.76 -19.16 35.57
N ARG A 810 -18.49 -19.47 35.82
CA ARG A 810 -17.54 -18.54 36.43
C ARG A 810 -16.79 -17.78 35.34
N VAL A 811 -16.73 -16.47 35.49
CA VAL A 811 -16.10 -15.60 34.49
C VAL A 811 -15.14 -14.59 35.08
N ILE A 812 -14.15 -14.22 34.27
CA ILE A 812 -13.12 -13.22 34.53
C ILE A 812 -13.37 -12.05 33.57
N LEU A 813 -13.50 -10.83 34.10
CA LEU A 813 -13.73 -9.63 33.29
C LEU A 813 -12.40 -8.95 32.94
N ALA A 814 -11.91 -9.16 31.71
CA ALA A 814 -10.60 -8.73 31.24
C ALA A 814 -10.70 -7.76 30.06
N GLY A 815 -10.47 -6.47 30.31
CA GLY A 815 -10.61 -5.42 29.31
C GLY A 815 -12.02 -5.39 28.74
N GLN A 816 -12.15 -5.53 27.42
CA GLN A 816 -13.43 -5.62 26.71
C GLN A 816 -14.02 -7.03 26.59
N TYR A 817 -13.46 -8.04 27.25
CA TYR A 817 -13.92 -9.43 27.16
C TYR A 817 -14.33 -10.02 28.51
N VAL A 818 -15.20 -11.02 28.42
CA VAL A 818 -15.56 -11.96 29.49
C VAL A 818 -14.89 -13.28 29.15
N ILE A 819 -14.02 -13.78 30.04
CA ILE A 819 -13.35 -15.07 29.88
C ILE A 819 -14.08 -16.10 30.73
N VAL A 820 -14.57 -17.18 30.12
CA VAL A 820 -15.25 -18.29 30.80
C VAL A 820 -14.21 -19.26 31.36
N VAL A 821 -14.31 -19.63 32.63
CA VAL A 821 -13.32 -20.46 33.32
C VAL A 821 -13.93 -21.55 34.20
N GLU A 822 -13.32 -22.74 34.17
CA GLU A 822 -13.65 -23.88 35.03
C GLU A 822 -12.50 -24.18 36.01
N GLN A 823 -12.78 -24.72 37.20
CA GLN A 823 -11.74 -25.07 38.18
C GLN A 823 -11.21 -26.50 37.98
N ASN A 824 -9.92 -26.63 37.72
CA ASN A 824 -9.29 -27.91 37.36
C ASN A 824 -8.93 -28.78 38.59
N GLY A 825 -9.45 -28.45 39.78
CA GLY A 825 -9.14 -29.12 41.06
C GLY A 825 -7.68 -29.02 41.55
N GLN A 826 -6.77 -28.46 40.75
CA GLN A 826 -5.36 -28.27 41.09
C GLN A 826 -5.12 -26.88 41.71
N THR A 827 -4.11 -26.76 42.57
CA THR A 827 -3.65 -25.46 43.09
C THR A 827 -2.19 -25.22 42.71
N PHE A 828 -1.89 -24.01 42.29
CA PHE A 828 -0.54 -23.56 42.00
C PHE A 828 0.03 -22.73 43.15
N THR A 829 1.31 -22.92 43.44
CA THR A 829 2.03 -22.18 44.49
C THR A 829 3.12 -21.31 43.84
N PRO A 830 3.04 -19.96 43.91
CA PRO A 830 4.03 -19.08 43.31
C PRO A 830 5.47 -19.35 43.82
N ASN A 831 6.42 -19.35 42.88
CA ASN A 831 7.85 -19.32 43.20
C ASN A 831 8.29 -17.88 43.50
N ALA A 832 9.11 -17.71 44.55
CA ALA A 832 9.35 -16.42 45.20
C ALA A 832 10.00 -15.34 44.29
N GLU A 833 10.70 -15.74 43.23
CA GLU A 833 11.29 -14.79 42.27
C GLU A 833 10.23 -14.10 41.37
N ALA A 834 9.05 -14.70 41.19
CA ALA A 834 8.02 -14.19 40.29
C ALA A 834 7.26 -12.98 40.85
N ASP A 835 6.84 -13.01 42.12
CA ASP A 835 6.20 -11.85 42.77
C ASP A 835 7.21 -10.70 43.02
N ALA A 836 8.49 -11.02 43.26
CA ALA A 836 9.51 -10.04 43.64
C ALA A 836 9.86 -9.01 42.54
N ARG A 837 9.89 -9.43 41.26
CA ARG A 837 10.27 -8.54 40.15
C ARG A 837 9.22 -7.49 39.81
N HIS A 838 7.95 -7.72 40.13
CA HIS A 838 6.84 -6.82 39.76
C HIS A 838 6.31 -5.95 40.93
N SER A 839 6.62 -6.31 42.19
CA SER A 839 6.23 -5.52 43.36
C SER A 839 6.94 -4.15 43.47
N MET A 840 8.09 -3.98 42.80
CA MET A 840 8.91 -2.76 42.79
C MET A 840 8.18 -1.48 42.33
N ASN A 841 7.09 -1.58 41.56
CA ASN A 841 6.41 -0.41 40.97
C ASN A 841 5.31 0.23 41.85
N ASN A 842 5.09 -0.25 43.08
CA ASN A 842 3.92 0.13 43.88
C ASN A 842 4.20 0.65 45.30
N LEU A 843 5.46 0.92 45.69
CA LEU A 843 5.80 1.43 47.03
C LEU A 843 6.68 2.68 47.01
N ARG A 844 6.04 3.85 47.19
CA ARG A 844 6.69 5.08 47.66
C ARG A 844 5.93 5.63 48.88
N GLY A 845 6.07 4.93 50.00
CA GLY A 845 5.60 5.30 51.34
C GLY A 845 6.67 4.94 52.37
N PRO A 846 6.79 5.67 53.50
CA PRO A 846 7.97 5.60 54.36
C PRO A 846 8.04 4.31 55.19
N ALA A 847 9.26 3.92 55.53
CA ALA A 847 9.57 2.73 56.31
C ALA A 847 9.02 2.81 57.75
N GLY A 848 8.57 1.66 58.27
CA GLY A 848 8.10 1.49 59.64
C GLY A 848 8.11 0.01 60.07
N ASP A 849 9.05 -0.29 60.96
CA ASP A 849 9.16 -1.42 61.90
C ASP A 849 9.16 -2.90 61.44
N ASN A 850 10.13 -3.61 62.02
CA ASN A 850 10.31 -5.06 61.92
C ASN A 850 9.36 -5.81 62.88
N HIS A 851 8.70 -6.85 62.38
CA HIS A 851 8.12 -7.92 63.21
C HIS A 851 8.61 -9.29 62.72
N PRO A 852 9.30 -10.08 63.58
CA PRO A 852 9.66 -11.46 63.26
C PRO A 852 8.61 -12.43 63.80
N GLY A 853 7.95 -13.20 62.93
CA GLY A 853 7.08 -14.29 63.36
C GLY A 853 5.96 -14.62 62.38
N GLY A 854 6.10 -15.72 61.66
CA GLY A 854 5.08 -16.23 60.74
C GLY A 854 5.68 -16.67 59.42
N VAL A 855 5.96 -17.97 59.29
CA VAL A 855 6.09 -18.60 57.97
C VAL A 855 4.67 -18.68 57.41
N ASN A 856 4.20 -17.58 56.83
CA ASN A 856 2.91 -17.55 56.15
C ASN A 856 2.92 -18.63 55.06
N ALA A 857 1.98 -19.57 55.15
CA ALA A 857 1.76 -20.55 54.09
C ALA A 857 1.60 -19.79 52.77
N ARG A 858 2.40 -20.15 51.76
CA ARG A 858 2.41 -19.43 50.48
C ARG A 858 0.98 -19.43 49.91
N PRO A 859 0.49 -18.30 49.39
CA PRO A 859 -0.86 -18.21 48.87
C PRO A 859 -1.02 -19.21 47.71
N GLN A 860 -1.84 -20.23 47.92
CA GLN A 860 -2.22 -21.17 46.87
C GLN A 860 -3.33 -20.55 46.03
N VAL A 861 -3.16 -20.56 44.71
CA VAL A 861 -4.16 -20.08 43.75
C VAL A 861 -4.73 -21.28 43.01
N ALA A 862 -6.06 -21.39 42.90
CA ALA A 862 -6.69 -22.44 42.11
C ALA A 862 -6.31 -22.30 40.64
N LEU A 863 -5.96 -23.42 40.00
CA LEU A 863 -5.76 -23.49 38.56
C LEU A 863 -7.09 -23.64 37.85
N GLU A 864 -7.25 -22.87 36.77
CA GLU A 864 -8.46 -22.76 35.99
C GLU A 864 -8.20 -23.15 34.52
N ALA A 865 -9.11 -23.91 33.91
CA ALA A 865 -9.19 -24.11 32.47
C ALA A 865 -9.92 -22.91 31.86
N MET A 866 -9.52 -22.53 30.65
CA MET A 866 -10.09 -21.38 29.96
C MET A 866 -10.93 -21.85 28.80
N LEU A 867 -12.25 -21.81 28.97
CA LEU A 867 -13.18 -22.38 28.00
C LEU A 867 -13.35 -21.45 26.80
N ASN A 868 -13.62 -20.15 27.01
CA ASN A 868 -13.95 -19.25 25.92
C ASN A 868 -13.76 -17.76 26.24
N TRP A 869 -13.81 -16.90 25.21
CA TRP A 869 -13.81 -15.44 25.31
C TRP A 869 -15.04 -14.85 24.61
N LEU A 870 -15.76 -13.95 25.29
CA LEU A 870 -16.93 -13.24 24.76
C LEU A 870 -16.69 -11.72 24.80
N LYS A 871 -17.04 -11.00 23.73
CA LYS A 871 -16.83 -9.54 23.63
C LYS A 871 -17.98 -8.77 24.27
N ILE A 872 -17.66 -7.86 25.18
CA ILE A 872 -18.64 -6.94 25.78
C ILE A 872 -18.99 -5.86 24.75
N THR A 873 -20.19 -5.98 24.19
CA THR A 873 -20.81 -5.02 23.26
C THR A 873 -21.74 -4.03 23.95
N GLY A 874 -21.93 -4.09 25.27
CA GLY A 874 -22.60 -3.00 25.97
C GLY A 874 -22.85 -3.25 27.45
N ILE A 875 -23.23 -2.18 28.15
CA ILE A 875 -23.80 -2.27 29.49
C ILE A 875 -25.00 -1.33 29.61
N GLU A 876 -26.12 -1.85 30.08
CA GLU A 876 -27.25 -1.05 30.58
C GLU A 876 -27.14 -0.93 32.11
N THR A 877 -27.02 0.30 32.61
CA THR A 877 -27.15 0.61 34.04
C THR A 877 -28.46 1.35 34.31
N PRO A 878 -29.16 1.05 35.43
CA PRO A 878 -30.41 1.73 35.75
C PRO A 878 -30.18 3.23 35.99
N ARG A 879 -30.99 4.08 35.34
CA ARG A 879 -30.87 5.56 35.44
C ARG A 879 -31.01 6.05 36.89
N ARG A 880 -29.89 6.37 37.56
CA ARG A 880 -29.88 7.08 38.86
C ARG A 880 -30.67 8.40 38.74
N LYS A 881 -31.72 8.60 39.56
CA LYS A 881 -32.31 9.94 39.76
C LYS A 881 -31.25 10.85 40.36
N ARG A 882 -31.04 12.04 39.78
CA ARG A 882 -30.01 13.03 40.19
C ARG A 882 -30.02 13.27 41.71
N ARG A 883 -29.01 12.73 42.40
CA ARG A 883 -28.45 13.23 43.66
C ARG A 883 -26.93 13.38 43.47
N HIS A 884 -26.30 14.20 44.31
CA HIS A 884 -24.92 14.65 44.11
C HIS A 884 -23.92 13.49 43.94
N PRO A 885 -22.87 13.66 43.11
CA PRO A 885 -21.82 12.67 42.95
C PRO A 885 -20.89 12.69 44.16
N GLN A 886 -21.20 11.90 45.19
CA GLN A 886 -20.14 11.37 46.05
C GLN A 886 -19.37 10.32 45.26
N GLN A 887 -18.04 10.41 45.28
CA GLN A 887 -17.17 9.36 44.76
C GLN A 887 -17.22 8.15 45.71
N GLU A 888 -18.19 7.27 45.50
CA GLU A 888 -18.13 5.92 46.03
C GLU A 888 -16.96 5.20 45.32
N THR A 889 -15.79 5.19 45.96
CA THR A 889 -14.70 4.28 45.61
C THR A 889 -15.09 2.88 46.06
N SER A 890 -16.02 2.27 45.33
CA SER A 890 -16.42 0.89 45.52
C SER A 890 -15.18 0.02 45.35
N GLN A 891 -14.64 -0.48 46.47
CA GLN A 891 -13.71 -1.61 46.44
C GLN A 891 -14.48 -2.80 45.89
N VAL A 892 -14.36 -3.01 44.59
CA VAL A 892 -14.69 -4.27 43.92
C VAL A 892 -13.56 -5.23 44.22
N GLN A 893 -13.89 -6.46 44.61
CA GLN A 893 -12.89 -7.44 44.98
C GLN A 893 -12.18 -7.95 43.73
N VAL A 894 -10.99 -7.41 43.47
CA VAL A 894 -10.09 -7.90 42.43
C VAL A 894 -9.46 -9.22 42.93
N VAL A 895 -9.52 -10.27 42.12
CA VAL A 895 -9.04 -11.62 42.47
C VAL A 895 -8.01 -12.08 41.44
N ARG A 896 -6.99 -12.81 41.91
CA ARG A 896 -5.94 -13.42 41.08
C ARG A 896 -6.38 -14.83 40.65
N SER A 897 -6.53 -15.03 39.34
CA SER A 897 -6.65 -16.34 38.66
C SER A 897 -5.30 -16.85 38.16
N ALA A 898 -5.20 -18.17 38.00
CA ALA A 898 -4.08 -18.85 37.37
C ALA A 898 -4.62 -19.83 36.31
N ILE A 899 -4.20 -19.68 35.06
CA ILE A 899 -4.62 -20.44 33.88
C ILE A 899 -3.39 -21.15 33.30
N ARG A 900 -3.52 -22.39 32.79
CA ARG A 900 -2.38 -23.22 32.37
C ARG A 900 -2.14 -23.30 30.86
#